data_AF-A0A3Q2CGE2-F1
#
_entry.id   AF-A0A3Q2CGE2-F1
#
_cell.length_a   1.000
_cell.length_b   1.000
_cell.length_c   1.000
_cell.angle_alpha   90.00
_cell.angle_beta   90.00
_cell.angle_gamma   90.00
#
_symmetry.space_group_name_H-M   'P 1'
#
loop_
_entity.id
_entity.type
_entity.pdbx_description
1 polymer ?
#
loop_
_entity_poly.entity_id
_entity_poly.type
_entity_poly.pdbx_seq_one_letter_code
_entity_poly.pdbx_strand_id
1 'polypeptide(L)'
;ISWTCIECVPVSSRVSTKIQQLLNTLKRPKRPPLCEFFLDDSEEIVEVPQPDPNTPKPEGRQIIPVKGEPLGVVSNWPPALQASLARWGASQAKSPALTALDITGKPLYTLTYGKLWSRSLKLAYTLLNKLGTKTEPVLQPGDRVALVYPNSDPGMFWVAFYGCLLAEVIPVPIEVPLSRQDAGSQQIGFLLGSCGVSLALTSEVCLKGLPKTPNGEIVQFKGWPRMRWVVTDTKYLTKPSKDWQPHIPTANTDTAYIEYKASKEGTVMGVAVSKIAMLTHCQALTQACNYSEGETLVNVLDCKKDMGLWHGVLTSVMNRIHTVTVPYAVMKACPMSWVQRVHIHKARVALVKCRDLHWAMMAHKDQKDINLSSIRMLIVADGANPWSVSSCDAFLNVFQSHGLRPESICPCATSPEALTVAIRRPGARGAPLPARAILSMAGLSHGVIRVNTEDKNSALTVQDVGHIMPGALMCIVKPDGPPQLCKTDEIGEIVINSRAGGTMYYGLPGVTKNTFEVIPVNQAGAPIGEIPFARTGLLGFVGPVREQKYLNITNHNAEELGPVYMIFCIFSLKAIDSIHQVGLYCLALVPANTLPKTPLGGIHICETKQSFLDGNLHPCNILMCPHTCVTNMPKPRQKQPVDVGPASMLVGNLVAGKRIAPATGRELGVVDDQDLIRKHQFLSESLQWRAQTDPEHVLYVLLNSKGVPVCTATCAQLHKRAEKITATLYEKGGLNTGDNVVLLYPPGIDLIAAFYGCLYAGMIPVTVRPPHPQNLAATLPTVRMIIDVSKAACILTTQPLMRILRSREAAASVNVKTWPTIIDTDDLPRKRPPQIYKPPTAEMLAYLDFSVSTTGMLTGVKMSHAAVSTLCRSIKLQCELYSSRQIAICLDPYCGLGFVLWCLSSVYSGHQSILIPPMELETSLPLWLTTLSQYKIRDTFCSYSVMELCTKGLGTQTEMLKARGLNLSCVRSCVVVAEERPRLALSQSFSKLFKDLGLSPRAVSTAFGSRVNLAIGLQGTSGPDPSTVYVDMKSLRHDRVRLVEKGAPQSLPLMESGTILPGVRVIIVNPETRGPLGDSHLGEIWVNSPHSASGYYTIYGEESLQADHFNTKLSFGDPQTLWARTGYLGFIKRTELLDASGDRHDALFVVGSLDETLELRGLRYHPIDIETSVSRAHRSIAESAVFTWTNLLVVVAELSGSEQEALDLVPLVTNVVLEEHHLIVGVVVIVDPGVIPINSRGEKQRMHLRDSFLADQLDPIYVAYNM
;
A
#
# COMPACT_ATOMS: atom_id res chain seq x y z
N ILE A 1 -6.39 13.89 -2.39
CA ILE A 1 -5.06 14.24 -1.84
C ILE A 1 -4.26 14.91 -2.95
N SER A 2 -4.00 16.22 -2.86
CA SER A 2 -3.09 16.97 -3.73
C SER A 2 -1.64 16.78 -3.25
N TRP A 3 -0.67 16.89 -4.16
CA TRP A 3 0.75 16.59 -3.90
C TRP A 3 1.62 17.78 -4.25
N THR A 4 2.49 18.22 -3.33
CA THR A 4 3.42 19.32 -3.59
C THR A 4 4.83 18.95 -3.13
N CYS A 5 5.83 19.22 -3.97
CA CYS A 5 7.24 18.97 -3.67
C CYS A 5 8.05 20.28 -3.78
N ILE A 6 8.92 20.56 -2.80
CA ILE A 6 9.71 21.79 -2.74
C ILE A 6 11.18 21.44 -2.51
N GLU A 7 12.10 22.01 -3.29
CA GLU A 7 13.54 21.86 -3.11
C GLU A 7 14.14 23.12 -2.47
N CYS A 8 14.89 22.96 -1.37
CA CYS A 8 15.64 24.06 -0.74
C CYS A 8 17.13 24.02 -1.14
N VAL A 9 17.71 25.18 -1.46
CA VAL A 9 19.14 25.31 -1.78
C VAL A 9 19.97 25.32 -0.48
N PRO A 10 21.09 24.58 -0.39
CA PRO A 10 21.97 24.66 0.76
C PRO A 10 22.68 26.02 0.76
N VAL A 11 22.31 26.91 1.69
CA VAL A 11 23.16 28.03 2.07
C VAL A 11 24.26 27.45 2.96
N SER A 12 25.52 27.67 2.61
CA SER A 12 26.65 27.24 3.42
C SER A 12 26.55 27.82 4.84
N SER A 13 26.12 27.03 5.82
CA SER A 13 26.57 27.14 7.20
C SER A 13 26.01 25.97 8.00
N ARG A 14 26.84 25.50 8.95
CA ARG A 14 26.54 24.48 9.95
C ARG A 14 25.09 24.56 10.42
N VAL A 15 24.41 23.41 10.45
CA VAL A 15 23.13 23.24 11.16
C VAL A 15 23.29 23.86 12.54
N SER A 16 22.61 24.98 12.76
CA SER A 16 22.70 25.71 14.03
C SER A 16 22.33 24.75 15.16
N THR A 17 23.08 24.76 16.26
CA THR A 17 22.78 24.00 17.49
C THR A 17 21.35 24.26 18.01
N LYS A 18 20.74 25.39 17.65
CA LYS A 18 19.32 25.69 17.91
C LYS A 18 18.33 24.81 17.11
N ILE A 19 18.69 24.34 15.91
CA ILE A 19 17.86 23.45 15.07
C ILE A 19 17.85 22.03 15.65
N GLN A 20 18.99 21.53 16.14
CA GLN A 20 19.05 20.27 16.88
C GLN A 20 18.30 20.33 18.22
N GLN A 21 18.38 21.46 18.93
CA GLN A 21 17.58 21.66 20.15
C GLN A 21 16.07 21.75 19.87
N LEU A 22 15.63 22.32 18.73
CA LEU A 22 14.22 22.38 18.33
C LEU A 22 13.67 21.01 17.90
N LEU A 23 14.45 20.23 17.14
CA LEU A 23 14.12 18.84 16.81
C LEU A 23 14.01 17.97 18.06
N ASN A 24 14.88 18.19 19.06
CA ASN A 24 14.82 17.50 20.35
C ASN A 24 13.63 17.96 21.23
N THR A 25 13.09 19.16 21.02
CA THR A 25 11.84 19.61 21.69
C THR A 25 10.58 19.12 20.99
N LEU A 26 10.64 18.83 19.68
CA LEU A 26 9.56 18.17 18.93
C LEU A 26 9.48 16.66 19.21
N LYS A 27 10.57 16.03 19.66
CA LYS A 27 10.59 14.62 20.11
C LYS A 27 9.83 14.37 21.42
N ARG A 28 9.47 15.40 22.18
CA ARG A 28 8.61 15.30 23.37
C ARG A 28 7.74 16.56 23.49
N PRO A 29 6.46 16.54 23.07
CA PRO A 29 5.56 17.63 23.38
C PRO A 29 5.26 17.59 24.88
N LYS A 30 5.71 18.61 25.63
CA LYS A 30 5.07 18.95 26.91
C LYS A 30 3.78 19.70 26.59
N ARG A 31 2.62 19.03 26.63
CA ARG A 31 1.29 19.64 26.59
C ARG A 31 0.23 18.73 27.23
N PRO A 32 -0.89 19.30 27.72
CA PRO A 32 -1.79 18.70 28.73
C PRO A 32 -2.49 17.43 28.23
N PRO A 33 -3.05 16.61 29.14
CA PRO A 33 -3.70 15.35 28.77
C PRO A 33 -4.81 15.56 27.72
N LEU A 34 -4.86 14.64 26.75
CA LEU A 34 -5.74 14.63 25.58
C LEU A 34 -7.25 14.81 25.88
N CYS A 35 -7.68 14.65 27.12
CA CYS A 35 -9.07 14.84 27.53
C CYS A 35 -9.59 16.28 27.34
N GLU A 36 -8.72 17.30 27.25
CA GLU A 36 -9.14 18.69 27.04
C GLU A 36 -9.43 19.05 25.56
N PHE A 37 -9.05 18.19 24.59
CA PHE A 37 -9.34 18.39 23.16
C PHE A 37 -10.63 17.70 22.70
N PHE A 38 -11.21 16.84 23.53
CA PHE A 38 -12.46 16.13 23.26
C PHE A 38 -13.51 16.57 24.29
N LEU A 39 -13.97 17.82 24.15
CA LEU A 39 -15.30 18.16 24.66
C LEU A 39 -16.30 17.69 23.59
N ASP A 40 -17.28 16.90 24.04
CA ASP A 40 -18.37 16.40 23.22
C ASP A 40 -19.14 17.58 22.60
N ASP A 41 -18.79 17.97 21.37
CA ASP A 41 -19.72 18.70 20.49
C ASP A 41 -20.72 17.69 19.91
N SER A 42 -21.52 17.11 20.80
CA SER A 42 -22.76 16.44 20.44
C SER A 42 -23.79 17.51 20.11
N GLU A 43 -23.83 17.97 18.85
CA GLU A 43 -25.01 18.46 18.11
C GLU A 43 -24.59 19.26 16.86
N GLU A 44 -24.07 18.59 15.82
CA GLU A 44 -24.32 19.07 14.46
C GLU A 44 -24.74 17.89 13.57
N ILE A 45 -26.05 17.88 13.31
CA ILE A 45 -26.72 16.99 12.38
C ILE A 45 -26.13 17.25 10.99
N VAL A 46 -25.34 16.31 10.47
CA VAL A 46 -25.03 16.27 9.03
C VAL A 46 -26.29 15.76 8.33
N GLU A 47 -27.21 16.69 8.06
CA GLU A 47 -28.08 16.56 6.90
C GLU A 47 -27.18 16.34 5.68
N VAL A 48 -27.59 15.46 4.76
CA VAL A 48 -27.04 15.50 3.40
C VAL A 48 -27.11 16.96 2.98
N PRO A 49 -26.00 17.65 2.66
CA PRO A 49 -26.08 19.07 2.37
C PRO A 49 -27.04 19.21 1.19
N GLN A 50 -28.24 19.72 1.48
CA GLN A 50 -29.02 20.32 0.42
C GLN A 50 -28.12 21.41 -0.14
N PRO A 51 -27.89 21.46 -1.47
CA PRO A 51 -27.05 22.49 -2.03
C PRO A 51 -27.57 23.83 -1.53
N ASP A 52 -26.76 24.53 -0.73
CA ASP A 52 -27.17 25.77 -0.07
C ASP A 52 -27.83 26.67 -1.12
N PRO A 53 -29.08 27.11 -0.95
CA PRO A 53 -29.72 28.00 -1.92
C PRO A 53 -28.92 29.29 -2.16
N ASN A 54 -28.03 29.67 -1.22
CA ASN A 54 -27.09 30.79 -1.34
C ASN A 54 -25.74 30.42 -1.97
N THR A 55 -25.55 29.18 -2.45
CA THR A 55 -24.31 28.77 -3.14
C THR A 55 -24.05 29.70 -4.33
N PRO A 56 -22.84 30.28 -4.48
CA PRO A 56 -22.53 31.17 -5.59
C PRO A 56 -22.79 30.49 -6.94
N LYS A 57 -23.62 31.10 -7.77
CA LYS A 57 -23.90 30.63 -9.13
C LYS A 57 -23.39 31.65 -10.16
N PRO A 58 -23.01 31.20 -11.36
CA PRO A 58 -22.64 32.15 -12.40
C PRO A 58 -23.88 32.88 -12.92
N GLU A 59 -23.85 34.21 -12.88
CA GLU A 59 -24.94 35.13 -13.26
C GLU A 59 -24.65 35.86 -14.57
N GLY A 60 -23.41 35.77 -15.04
CA GLY A 60 -22.93 36.40 -16.25
C GLY A 60 -23.64 35.93 -17.51
N ARG A 61 -23.50 36.72 -18.57
CA ARG A 61 -23.97 36.33 -19.89
C ARG A 61 -23.13 35.16 -20.40
N GLN A 62 -23.71 34.34 -21.26
CA GLN A 62 -22.97 33.28 -21.93
C GLN A 62 -21.80 33.89 -22.73
N ILE A 63 -20.61 33.28 -22.64
CA ILE A 63 -19.45 33.71 -23.39
C ILE A 63 -19.67 33.48 -24.89
N ILE A 64 -19.24 34.44 -25.70
CA ILE A 64 -19.17 34.33 -27.16
C ILE A 64 -17.70 34.15 -27.54
N PRO A 65 -17.36 33.28 -28.52
CA PRO A 65 -15.99 33.11 -28.97
C PRO A 65 -15.25 34.43 -29.21
N VAL A 66 -14.07 34.53 -28.61
CA VAL A 66 -13.19 35.70 -28.69
C VAL A 66 -12.26 35.50 -29.88
N LYS A 67 -12.37 36.41 -30.85
CA LYS A 67 -11.54 36.39 -32.05
C LYS A 67 -10.26 37.18 -31.81
N GLY A 68 -9.12 36.56 -32.08
CA GLY A 68 -7.83 37.25 -32.17
C GLY A 68 -7.80 38.20 -33.36
N GLU A 69 -6.83 39.11 -33.38
CA GLU A 69 -6.65 40.00 -34.54
C GLU A 69 -6.41 39.18 -35.82
N PRO A 70 -6.81 39.66 -37.00
CA PRO A 70 -6.49 38.97 -38.24
C PRO A 70 -4.98 38.88 -38.42
N LEU A 71 -4.51 37.71 -38.86
CA LEU A 71 -3.13 37.53 -39.29
C LEU A 71 -2.91 38.36 -40.56
N GLY A 72 -1.97 39.31 -40.52
CA GLY A 72 -1.73 40.25 -41.60
C GLY A 72 -1.24 39.56 -42.88
N VAL A 73 -1.81 39.95 -44.02
CA VAL A 73 -1.33 39.54 -45.34
C VAL A 73 -0.11 40.39 -45.69
N VAL A 74 1.07 40.00 -45.18
CA VAL A 74 2.34 40.60 -45.62
C VAL A 74 2.70 39.95 -46.95
N SER A 75 2.88 40.75 -48.00
CA SER A 75 3.14 40.28 -49.38
C SER A 75 4.43 39.49 -49.58
N ASN A 76 5.27 39.39 -48.53
CA ASN A 76 6.61 38.80 -48.57
C ASN A 76 6.82 37.64 -47.57
N TRP A 77 5.75 37.01 -47.07
CA TRP A 77 5.90 35.83 -46.23
C TRP A 77 6.57 34.68 -47.01
N PRO A 78 7.51 33.93 -46.39
CA PRO A 78 8.15 32.81 -47.04
C PRO A 78 7.15 31.66 -47.25
N PRO A 79 7.24 30.88 -48.34
CA PRO A 79 6.34 29.76 -48.61
C PRO A 79 6.53 28.58 -47.64
N ALA A 80 7.69 28.49 -46.99
CA ALA A 80 8.04 27.52 -45.96
C ALA A 80 9.21 28.04 -45.10
N LEU A 81 9.38 27.51 -43.89
CA LEU A 81 10.45 27.95 -42.99
C LEU A 81 11.86 27.63 -43.55
N GLN A 82 11.99 26.51 -44.27
CA GLN A 82 13.23 26.13 -44.97
C GLN A 82 13.63 27.16 -46.03
N ALA A 83 12.65 27.83 -46.68
CA ALA A 83 12.92 28.86 -47.67
C ALA A 83 13.55 30.12 -47.03
N SER A 84 13.15 30.48 -45.80
CA SER A 84 13.82 31.52 -45.03
C SER A 84 15.27 31.16 -44.75
N LEU A 85 15.53 29.92 -44.30
CA LEU A 85 16.89 29.47 -44.03
C LEU A 85 17.76 29.50 -45.29
N ALA A 86 17.23 29.03 -46.43
CA ALA A 86 17.93 29.08 -47.71
C ALA A 86 18.26 30.53 -48.13
N ARG A 87 17.28 31.43 -48.02
CA ARG A 87 17.46 32.86 -48.30
C ARG A 87 18.56 33.47 -47.44
N TRP A 88 18.52 33.31 -46.12
CA TRP A 88 19.52 33.88 -45.22
C TRP A 88 20.89 33.22 -45.34
N GLY A 89 20.92 31.92 -45.64
CA GLY A 89 22.14 31.18 -45.92
C GLY A 89 22.89 31.70 -47.14
N ALA A 90 22.18 32.23 -48.14
CA ALA A 90 22.75 32.81 -49.35
C ALA A 90 23.03 34.31 -49.23
N SER A 91 22.04 35.12 -48.80
CA SER A 91 22.15 36.59 -48.80
C SER A 91 22.84 37.17 -47.57
N GLN A 92 22.81 36.45 -46.44
CA GLN A 92 23.27 36.91 -45.13
C GLN A 92 24.17 35.87 -44.43
N ALA A 93 24.96 35.12 -45.20
CA ALA A 93 25.72 33.94 -44.76
C ALA A 93 26.63 34.14 -43.52
N LYS A 94 27.16 35.36 -43.35
CA LYS A 94 28.06 35.74 -42.23
C LYS A 94 27.31 36.15 -40.96
N SER A 95 26.01 36.42 -41.03
CA SER A 95 25.21 36.84 -39.89
C SER A 95 25.10 35.72 -38.85
N PRO A 96 25.22 36.02 -37.54
CA PRO A 96 25.10 35.02 -36.49
C PRO A 96 23.65 34.53 -36.37
N ALA A 97 23.47 33.21 -36.33
CA ALA A 97 22.17 32.58 -36.08
C ALA A 97 22.05 32.14 -34.62
N LEU A 98 23.08 31.46 -34.11
CA LEU A 98 23.09 30.91 -32.76
C LEU A 98 24.46 31.07 -32.10
N THR A 99 24.50 31.50 -30.83
CA THR A 99 25.67 31.40 -29.96
C THR A 99 25.40 30.40 -28.83
N ALA A 100 26.26 29.39 -28.71
CA ALA A 100 26.24 28.40 -27.64
C ALA A 100 27.26 28.77 -26.56
N LEU A 101 26.95 28.47 -25.30
CA LEU A 101 27.82 28.73 -24.14
C LEU A 101 28.41 27.45 -23.59
N ASP A 102 29.60 27.56 -23.01
CA ASP A 102 30.20 26.50 -22.19
C ASP A 102 29.63 26.50 -20.75
N ILE A 103 30.02 25.51 -19.95
CA ILE A 103 29.56 25.35 -18.55
C ILE A 103 29.92 26.54 -17.63
N THR A 104 30.90 27.36 -18.03
CA THR A 104 31.32 28.57 -17.28
C THR A 104 30.55 29.82 -17.72
N GLY A 105 29.67 29.68 -18.72
CA GLY A 105 28.92 30.78 -19.28
C GLY A 105 29.71 31.62 -20.28
N LYS A 106 30.85 31.16 -20.81
CA LYS A 106 31.57 31.83 -21.90
C LYS A 106 31.10 31.35 -23.27
N PRO A 107 31.15 32.18 -24.33
CA PRO A 107 30.79 31.75 -25.68
C PRO A 107 31.70 30.61 -26.15
N LEU A 108 31.11 29.43 -26.39
CA LEU A 108 31.82 28.25 -26.89
C LEU A 108 32.01 28.35 -28.40
N TYR A 109 30.94 28.65 -29.14
CA TYR A 109 30.99 28.91 -30.58
C TYR A 109 29.78 29.75 -31.04
N THR A 110 29.93 30.38 -32.22
CA THR A 110 28.83 31.04 -32.92
C THR A 110 28.61 30.39 -34.29
N LEU A 111 27.39 29.90 -34.51
CA LEU A 111 26.90 29.33 -35.76
C LEU A 111 26.27 30.45 -36.60
N THR A 112 26.80 30.69 -37.80
CA THR A 112 26.25 31.67 -38.74
C THR A 112 25.17 31.03 -39.61
N TYR A 113 24.28 31.83 -40.21
CA TYR A 113 23.25 31.34 -41.13
C TYR A 113 23.83 30.55 -42.31
N GLY A 114 24.98 30.97 -42.86
CA GLY A 114 25.66 30.22 -43.92
C GLY A 114 26.18 28.86 -43.47
N LYS A 115 26.70 28.76 -42.23
CA LYS A 115 27.13 27.48 -41.65
C LYS A 115 25.93 26.59 -41.31
N LEU A 116 24.85 27.15 -40.78
CA LEU A 116 23.61 26.42 -40.48
C LEU A 116 23.01 25.84 -41.77
N TRP A 117 22.87 26.65 -42.82
CA TRP A 117 22.43 26.20 -44.14
C TRP A 117 23.33 25.10 -44.70
N SER A 118 24.64 25.33 -44.79
CA SER A 118 25.59 24.37 -45.37
C SER A 118 25.62 23.03 -44.62
N ARG A 119 25.59 23.05 -43.28
CA ARG A 119 25.61 21.83 -42.47
C ARG A 119 24.28 21.07 -42.55
N SER A 120 23.15 21.77 -42.50
CA SER A 120 21.81 21.16 -42.63
C SER A 120 21.64 20.52 -44.02
N LEU A 121 22.15 21.17 -45.06
CA LEU A 121 22.15 20.67 -46.43
C LEU A 121 22.98 19.37 -46.58
N LYS A 122 24.18 19.33 -45.98
CA LYS A 122 25.01 18.12 -45.95
C LYS A 122 24.31 16.98 -45.21
N LEU A 123 23.68 17.28 -44.07
CA LEU A 123 22.95 16.27 -43.32
C LEU A 123 21.77 15.72 -44.13
N ALA A 124 20.95 16.59 -44.72
CA ALA A 124 19.82 16.18 -45.56
C ALA A 124 20.26 15.26 -46.71
N TYR A 125 21.35 15.62 -47.39
CA TYR A 125 21.94 14.77 -48.44
C TYR A 125 22.38 13.40 -47.90
N THR A 126 23.05 13.36 -46.74
CA THR A 126 23.48 12.11 -46.09
C THR A 126 22.29 11.24 -45.68
N LEU A 127 21.23 11.83 -45.11
CA LEU A 127 20.03 11.10 -44.69
C LEU A 127 19.36 10.39 -45.87
N LEU A 128 19.23 11.08 -47.01
CA LEU A 128 18.54 10.55 -48.20
C LEU A 128 19.40 9.59 -49.04
N ASN A 129 20.74 9.76 -49.06
CA ASN A 129 21.58 9.09 -50.07
C ASN A 129 22.66 8.16 -49.53
N LYS A 130 22.95 8.15 -48.21
CA LYS A 130 24.16 7.48 -47.68
C LYS A 130 23.96 6.58 -46.46
N LEU A 131 22.79 6.57 -45.83
CA LEU A 131 22.54 5.72 -44.66
C LEU A 131 22.29 4.23 -44.99
N GLY A 132 21.99 3.89 -46.25
CA GLY A 132 21.68 2.55 -46.74
C GLY A 132 22.77 1.88 -47.58
N THR A 133 22.51 0.66 -48.04
CA THR A 133 23.30 -0.01 -49.08
C THR A 133 23.01 0.65 -50.44
N LYS A 134 23.85 0.45 -51.46
CA LYS A 134 23.72 1.14 -52.77
C LYS A 134 22.37 0.94 -53.47
N THR A 135 21.54 -0.01 -53.03
CA THR A 135 20.29 -0.42 -53.68
C THR A 135 19.01 0.01 -52.97
N GLU A 136 19.04 0.42 -51.68
CA GLU A 136 17.84 0.85 -50.94
C GLU A 136 18.14 2.01 -49.96
N PRO A 137 17.41 3.15 -50.03
CA PRO A 137 17.54 4.22 -49.05
C PRO A 137 16.93 3.82 -47.70
N VAL A 138 17.64 4.10 -46.60
CA VAL A 138 17.20 3.76 -45.23
C VAL A 138 16.09 4.66 -44.70
N LEU A 139 15.95 5.87 -45.25
CA LEU A 139 14.90 6.82 -44.90
C LEU A 139 14.23 7.34 -46.16
N GLN A 140 12.92 7.47 -46.11
CA GLN A 140 12.08 8.10 -47.12
C GLN A 140 11.42 9.37 -46.55
N PRO A 141 11.03 10.34 -47.39
CA PRO A 141 10.19 11.45 -46.97
C PRO A 141 8.96 10.97 -46.18
N GLY A 142 8.69 11.57 -45.02
CA GLY A 142 7.64 11.16 -44.08
C GLY A 142 8.09 10.18 -42.98
N ASP A 143 9.31 9.64 -43.04
CA ASP A 143 9.85 8.84 -41.95
C ASP A 143 10.10 9.66 -40.69
N ARG A 144 9.98 9.05 -39.51
CA ARG A 144 10.18 9.71 -38.22
C ARG A 144 11.54 9.37 -37.66
N VAL A 145 12.26 10.38 -37.18
CA VAL A 145 13.62 10.22 -36.66
C VAL A 145 13.75 10.92 -35.30
N ALA A 146 14.27 10.20 -34.31
CA ALA A 146 14.52 10.77 -32.99
C ALA A 146 15.71 11.74 -33.02
N LEU A 147 15.57 12.93 -32.45
CA LEU A 147 16.67 13.85 -32.23
C LEU A 147 17.10 13.82 -30.76
N VAL A 148 18.28 13.27 -30.49
CA VAL A 148 18.81 13.06 -29.15
C VAL A 148 20.04 13.96 -28.95
N TYR A 149 19.80 15.16 -28.43
CA TYR A 149 20.85 16.17 -28.21
C TYR A 149 20.72 16.80 -26.82
N PRO A 150 21.84 17.04 -26.11
CA PRO A 150 21.82 17.74 -24.84
C PRO A 150 21.58 19.24 -25.07
N ASN A 151 20.94 19.90 -24.11
CA ASN A 151 20.71 21.35 -24.16
C ASN A 151 22.01 22.17 -24.15
N SER A 152 23.14 21.57 -23.78
CA SER A 152 24.47 22.18 -23.88
C SER A 152 25.04 22.22 -25.30
N ASP A 153 24.43 21.52 -26.27
CA ASP A 153 24.85 21.54 -27.68
C ASP A 153 23.69 21.92 -28.62
N PRO A 154 23.12 23.13 -28.49
CA PRO A 154 21.95 23.55 -29.26
C PRO A 154 22.26 23.66 -30.76
N GLY A 155 23.51 23.92 -31.17
CA GLY A 155 23.85 24.11 -32.58
C GLY A 155 23.78 22.81 -33.39
N MET A 156 24.16 21.68 -32.82
CA MET A 156 23.98 20.38 -33.49
C MET A 156 22.51 20.00 -33.57
N PHE A 157 21.72 20.31 -32.54
CA PHE A 157 20.27 20.15 -32.59
C PHE A 157 19.65 20.96 -33.75
N TRP A 158 20.01 22.24 -33.91
CA TRP A 158 19.49 23.07 -35.01
C TRP A 158 19.84 22.50 -36.38
N VAL A 159 21.09 22.07 -36.56
CA VAL A 159 21.53 21.44 -37.81
C VAL A 159 20.74 20.16 -38.08
N ALA A 160 20.50 19.35 -37.05
CA ALA A 160 19.71 18.12 -37.16
C ALA A 160 18.25 18.39 -37.52
N PHE A 161 17.61 19.32 -36.80
CA PHE A 161 16.22 19.69 -37.01
C PHE A 161 15.99 20.23 -38.42
N TYR A 162 16.76 21.23 -38.86
CA TYR A 162 16.64 21.76 -40.23
C TYR A 162 17.13 20.77 -41.30
N GLY A 163 18.07 19.89 -40.99
CA GLY A 163 18.48 18.81 -41.89
C GLY A 163 17.35 17.80 -42.14
N CYS A 164 16.60 17.42 -41.11
CA CYS A 164 15.38 16.61 -41.24
C CYS A 164 14.32 17.33 -42.09
N LEU A 165 14.06 18.61 -41.82
CA LEU A 165 13.09 19.40 -42.59
C LEU A 165 13.47 19.55 -44.08
N LEU A 166 14.75 19.61 -44.42
CA LEU A 166 15.25 19.66 -45.80
C LEU A 166 15.27 18.27 -46.48
N ALA A 167 15.31 17.20 -45.70
CA ALA A 167 15.16 15.82 -46.17
C ALA A 167 13.70 15.35 -46.21
N GLU A 168 12.76 16.18 -45.79
CA GLU A 168 11.35 15.85 -45.61
C GLU A 168 11.10 14.67 -44.64
N VAL A 169 12.03 14.46 -43.71
CA VAL A 169 11.91 13.51 -42.61
C VAL A 169 11.36 14.27 -41.39
N ILE A 170 10.51 13.61 -40.61
CA ILE A 170 9.82 14.18 -39.44
C ILE A 170 10.73 14.03 -38.20
N PRO A 171 11.32 15.11 -37.67
CA PRO A 171 12.06 15.05 -36.43
C PRO A 171 11.13 14.86 -35.24
N VAL A 172 11.54 14.00 -34.31
CA VAL A 172 10.93 13.79 -32.99
C VAL A 172 11.97 14.17 -31.93
N PRO A 173 12.03 15.44 -31.50
CA PRO A 173 12.97 15.88 -30.48
C PRO A 173 12.65 15.22 -29.14
N ILE A 174 13.63 14.57 -28.53
CA ILE A 174 13.46 13.92 -27.22
C ILE A 174 14.60 14.30 -26.26
N GLU A 175 14.40 14.05 -24.97
CA GLU A 175 15.43 14.21 -23.96
C GLU A 175 16.49 13.09 -24.03
N VAL A 176 17.69 13.38 -23.54
CA VAL A 176 18.80 12.41 -23.52
C VAL A 176 18.56 11.42 -22.36
N PRO A 177 18.50 10.10 -22.63
CA PRO A 177 18.29 9.12 -21.57
C PRO A 177 19.54 9.00 -20.68
N LEU A 178 19.36 9.25 -19.37
CA LEU A 178 20.47 9.32 -18.40
C LEU A 178 20.75 7.99 -17.69
N SER A 179 19.76 7.09 -17.58
CA SER A 179 19.92 5.80 -16.90
C SER A 179 19.10 4.68 -17.57
N ARG A 180 19.38 3.42 -17.19
CA ARG A 180 18.65 2.24 -17.67
C ARG A 180 17.29 2.05 -16.99
N GLN A 181 17.08 2.65 -15.81
CA GLN A 181 15.91 2.43 -14.95
C GLN A 181 15.01 3.66 -14.79
N ASP A 182 15.28 4.72 -15.54
CA ASP A 182 14.47 5.94 -15.54
C ASP A 182 13.05 5.65 -16.10
N ALA A 183 12.03 5.81 -15.25
CA ALA A 183 10.63 5.63 -15.62
C ALA A 183 10.19 6.59 -16.73
N GLY A 184 10.73 7.81 -16.75
CA GLY A 184 10.49 8.79 -17.82
C GLY A 184 11.05 8.32 -19.17
N SER A 185 12.23 7.71 -19.15
CA SER A 185 12.84 7.10 -20.34
C SER A 185 12.00 5.95 -20.91
N GLN A 186 11.40 5.11 -20.06
CA GLN A 186 10.52 4.03 -20.54
C GLN A 186 9.28 4.56 -21.27
N GLN A 187 8.68 5.65 -20.79
CA GLN A 187 7.52 6.29 -21.43
C GLN A 187 7.88 6.93 -22.78
N ILE A 188 9.07 7.53 -22.90
CA ILE A 188 9.60 7.99 -24.20
C ILE A 188 9.75 6.80 -25.16
N GLY A 189 10.13 5.63 -24.68
CA GLY A 189 10.18 4.40 -25.48
C GLY A 189 8.85 4.04 -26.13
N PHE A 190 7.74 4.19 -25.39
CA PHE A 190 6.39 3.98 -25.92
C PHE A 190 6.04 4.98 -27.03
N LEU A 191 6.39 6.25 -26.86
CA LEU A 191 6.23 7.26 -27.90
C LEU A 191 7.04 6.90 -29.15
N LEU A 192 8.31 6.55 -29.00
CA LEU A 192 9.18 6.18 -30.12
C LEU A 192 8.66 4.95 -30.87
N GLY A 193 8.16 3.95 -30.13
CA GLY A 193 7.49 2.78 -30.69
C GLY A 193 6.22 3.15 -31.47
N SER A 194 5.37 4.01 -30.89
CA SER A 194 4.13 4.50 -31.52
C SER A 194 4.41 5.32 -32.77
N CYS A 195 5.49 6.11 -32.77
CA CYS A 195 5.98 6.85 -33.92
C CYS A 195 6.69 5.96 -34.95
N GLY A 196 6.92 4.68 -34.67
CA GLY A 196 7.66 3.77 -35.54
C GLY A 196 9.10 4.23 -35.82
N VAL A 197 9.74 4.87 -34.83
CA VAL A 197 11.11 5.39 -34.99
C VAL A 197 12.11 4.25 -34.87
N SER A 198 13.00 4.16 -35.85
CA SER A 198 14.10 3.17 -35.90
C SER A 198 15.49 3.80 -35.90
N LEU A 199 15.57 5.12 -36.04
CA LEU A 199 16.82 5.87 -36.20
C LEU A 199 16.88 7.08 -35.25
N ALA A 200 18.03 7.25 -34.60
CA ALA A 200 18.32 8.38 -33.71
C ALA A 200 19.51 9.18 -34.24
N LEU A 201 19.32 10.50 -34.39
CA LEU A 201 20.39 11.45 -34.67
C LEU A 201 20.94 12.01 -33.36
N THR A 202 22.26 12.08 -33.26
CA THR A 202 22.94 12.62 -32.10
C THR A 202 24.30 13.22 -32.47
N SER A 203 24.95 13.94 -31.54
CA SER A 203 26.34 14.40 -31.70
C SER A 203 27.32 13.40 -31.10
N GLU A 204 28.58 13.43 -31.54
CA GLU A 204 29.64 12.54 -31.02
C GLU A 204 29.80 12.69 -29.50
N VAL A 205 29.70 13.92 -29.01
CA VAL A 205 29.78 14.24 -27.58
C VAL A 205 28.63 13.58 -26.80
N CYS A 206 27.41 13.68 -27.33
CA CYS A 206 26.25 13.06 -26.71
C CYS A 206 26.34 11.52 -26.74
N LEU A 207 26.73 10.93 -27.88
CA LEU A 207 26.89 9.48 -28.05
C LEU A 207 27.90 8.88 -27.05
N LYS A 208 28.97 9.62 -26.73
CA LYS A 208 29.97 9.20 -25.73
C LYS A 208 29.43 9.23 -24.30
N GLY A 209 28.49 10.12 -24.00
CA GLY A 209 27.86 10.27 -22.68
C GLY A 209 26.68 9.32 -22.42
N LEU A 210 26.18 8.60 -23.43
CA LEU A 210 25.09 7.64 -23.26
C LEU A 210 25.55 6.40 -22.46
N PRO A 211 24.68 5.81 -21.63
CA PRO A 211 24.99 4.56 -20.92
C PRO A 211 25.37 3.43 -21.89
N LYS A 212 26.47 2.72 -21.58
CA LYS A 212 27.02 1.64 -22.39
C LYS A 212 27.12 0.33 -21.63
N THR A 213 27.00 -0.78 -22.35
CA THR A 213 27.32 -2.12 -21.84
C THR A 213 28.83 -2.25 -21.58
N PRO A 214 29.28 -3.27 -20.83
CA PRO A 214 30.72 -3.54 -20.68
C PRO A 214 31.48 -3.71 -22.01
N ASN A 215 30.75 -4.05 -23.09
CA ASN A 215 31.28 -4.21 -24.44
C ASN A 215 31.37 -2.89 -25.23
N GLY A 216 30.99 -1.76 -24.63
CA GLY A 216 31.06 -0.43 -25.25
C GLY A 216 29.90 -0.06 -26.18
N GLU A 217 28.90 -0.94 -26.33
CA GLU A 217 27.67 -0.68 -27.08
C GLU A 217 26.66 0.11 -26.23
N ILE A 218 25.82 0.95 -26.86
CA ILE A 218 24.76 1.67 -26.14
C ILE A 218 23.76 0.67 -25.59
N VAL A 219 23.38 0.82 -24.32
CA VAL A 219 22.41 -0.09 -23.69
C VAL A 219 21.05 -0.03 -24.40
N GLN A 220 20.39 -1.18 -24.54
CA GLN A 220 18.98 -1.18 -24.94
C GLN A 220 18.14 -0.63 -23.79
N PHE A 221 17.58 0.56 -23.97
CA PHE A 221 16.67 1.17 -22.99
C PHE A 221 15.35 0.38 -22.94
N LYS A 222 14.83 0.18 -21.73
CA LYS A 222 13.60 -0.58 -21.51
C LYS A 222 12.44 0.13 -22.20
N GLY A 223 11.67 -0.60 -23.01
CA GLY A 223 10.53 -0.05 -23.74
C GLY A 223 10.87 0.71 -25.03
N TRP A 224 12.14 0.97 -25.33
CA TRP A 224 12.53 1.59 -26.60
C TRP A 224 12.56 0.58 -27.75
N PRO A 225 12.22 0.99 -28.98
CA PRO A 225 12.49 0.18 -30.16
C PRO A 225 14.00 -0.02 -30.37
N ARG A 226 14.39 -0.92 -31.27
CA ARG A 226 15.81 -1.06 -31.65
C ARG A 226 16.22 0.17 -32.45
N MET A 227 17.19 0.92 -31.92
CA MET A 227 17.62 2.19 -32.49
C MET A 227 18.94 2.08 -33.24
N ARG A 228 18.99 2.61 -34.46
CA ARG A 228 20.23 2.88 -35.19
C ARG A 228 20.70 4.30 -34.89
N TRP A 229 21.90 4.43 -34.33
CA TRP A 229 22.48 5.73 -33.96
C TRP A 229 23.31 6.32 -35.08
N VAL A 230 23.07 7.57 -35.43
CA VAL A 230 23.79 8.31 -36.47
C VAL A 230 24.36 9.60 -35.89
N VAL A 231 25.66 9.79 -36.07
CA VAL A 231 26.39 10.98 -35.61
C VAL A 231 26.30 12.08 -36.67
N THR A 232 25.83 13.26 -36.29
CA THR A 232 25.59 14.38 -37.21
C THR A 232 26.73 15.40 -37.30
N ASP A 233 27.87 15.15 -36.65
CA ASP A 233 29.03 16.01 -36.73
C ASP A 233 29.53 16.17 -38.17
N THR A 234 29.93 17.39 -38.54
CA THR A 234 30.19 17.77 -39.94
C THR A 234 31.25 16.90 -40.63
N LYS A 235 32.20 16.31 -39.89
CA LYS A 235 33.24 15.42 -40.43
C LYS A 235 32.71 14.10 -40.96
N TYR A 236 31.54 13.64 -40.49
CA TYR A 236 30.88 12.42 -40.95
C TYR A 236 29.84 12.68 -42.05
N LEU A 237 29.52 13.95 -42.33
CA LEU A 237 28.52 14.32 -43.32
C LEU A 237 29.11 14.39 -44.73
N THR A 238 28.37 13.88 -45.71
CA THR A 238 28.79 13.88 -47.11
C THR A 238 28.45 15.22 -47.75
N LYS A 239 29.38 15.76 -48.54
CA LYS A 239 29.11 16.96 -49.34
C LYS A 239 28.17 16.59 -50.51
N PRO A 240 27.05 17.32 -50.71
CA PRO A 240 26.18 17.11 -51.86
C PRO A 240 26.91 17.39 -53.18
N SER A 241 26.47 16.77 -54.28
CA SER A 241 26.93 17.11 -55.64
C SER A 241 26.51 18.55 -56.00
N LYS A 242 27.16 19.16 -56.99
CA LYS A 242 26.85 20.54 -57.40
C LYS A 242 25.42 20.70 -57.93
N ASP A 243 24.85 19.64 -58.49
CA ASP A 243 23.52 19.63 -59.10
C ASP A 243 22.41 19.23 -58.11
N TRP A 244 22.77 18.79 -56.90
CA TRP A 244 21.78 18.40 -55.89
C TRP A 244 21.27 19.61 -55.13
N GLN A 245 19.96 19.83 -55.19
CA GLN A 245 19.24 20.81 -54.37
C GLN A 245 18.10 20.11 -53.61
N PRO A 246 17.85 20.50 -52.35
CA PRO A 246 16.76 19.92 -51.57
C PRO A 246 15.43 20.43 -52.12
N HIS A 247 14.41 19.57 -52.12
CA HIS A 247 13.06 20.01 -52.42
C HIS A 247 12.54 20.84 -51.25
N ILE A 248 12.04 22.05 -51.54
CA ILE A 248 11.41 22.92 -50.54
C ILE A 248 9.96 23.14 -50.96
N PRO A 249 9.02 22.28 -50.51
CA PRO A 249 7.62 22.43 -50.84
C PRO A 249 7.00 23.63 -50.11
N THR A 250 5.90 24.15 -50.67
CA THR A 250 5.07 25.13 -49.94
C THR A 250 4.45 24.45 -48.72
N ALA A 251 4.34 25.17 -47.61
CA ALA A 251 3.81 24.62 -46.36
C ALA A 251 2.38 24.09 -46.54
N ASN A 252 2.20 22.79 -46.25
CA ASN A 252 0.95 22.04 -46.40
C ASN A 252 0.53 21.40 -45.06
N THR A 253 -0.47 20.52 -45.08
CA THR A 253 -1.01 19.87 -43.87
C THR A 253 -0.18 18.68 -43.38
N ASP A 254 0.90 18.30 -44.07
CA ASP A 254 1.75 17.18 -43.65
C ASP A 254 2.44 17.50 -42.32
N THR A 255 2.73 16.47 -41.53
CA THR A 255 3.45 16.65 -40.25
C THR A 255 4.86 17.17 -40.51
N ALA A 256 5.22 18.28 -39.88
CA ALA A 256 6.55 18.87 -39.92
C ALA A 256 7.45 18.29 -38.83
N TYR A 257 6.93 18.16 -37.60
CA TYR A 257 7.64 17.57 -36.46
C TYR A 257 6.64 17.03 -35.42
N ILE A 258 7.13 16.21 -34.49
CA ILE A 258 6.33 15.69 -33.37
C ILE A 258 6.97 16.14 -32.07
N GLU A 259 6.23 16.92 -31.28
CA GLU A 259 6.65 17.39 -29.95
C GLU A 259 6.10 16.47 -28.86
N TYR A 260 6.93 16.03 -27.92
CA TYR A 260 6.46 15.17 -26.84
C TYR A 260 6.00 15.97 -25.61
N LYS A 261 4.97 15.45 -24.94
CA LYS A 261 4.39 15.97 -23.69
C LYS A 261 4.20 14.83 -22.70
N ALA A 262 4.38 15.10 -21.41
CA ALA A 262 3.98 14.18 -20.34
C ALA A 262 2.60 14.57 -19.78
N SER A 263 1.71 13.61 -19.56
CA SER A 263 0.42 13.77 -18.91
C SER A 263 0.59 13.95 -17.39
N LYS A 264 -0.51 14.30 -16.69
CA LYS A 264 -0.56 14.36 -15.22
C LYS A 264 -0.21 13.02 -14.55
N GLU A 265 -0.43 11.92 -15.25
CA GLU A 265 -0.18 10.56 -14.79
C GLU A 265 1.24 10.07 -15.17
N GLY A 266 2.02 10.91 -15.86
CA GLY A 266 3.36 10.57 -16.33
C GLY A 266 3.41 9.88 -17.70
N THR A 267 2.28 9.70 -18.38
CA THR A 267 2.23 9.09 -19.73
C THR A 267 2.77 10.06 -20.77
N VAL A 268 3.67 9.60 -21.64
CA VAL A 268 4.23 10.45 -22.72
C VAL A 268 3.41 10.32 -24.00
N MET A 269 3.02 11.45 -24.58
CA MET A 269 2.26 11.55 -25.83
C MET A 269 3.01 12.45 -26.82
N GLY A 270 2.86 12.18 -28.13
CA GLY A 270 3.45 12.99 -29.19
C GLY A 270 2.41 13.83 -29.90
N VAL A 271 2.54 15.16 -29.85
CA VAL A 271 1.69 16.09 -30.59
C VAL A 271 2.32 16.33 -31.97
N ALA A 272 1.59 15.97 -33.03
CA ALA A 272 2.01 16.26 -34.39
C ALA A 272 1.70 17.71 -34.75
N VAL A 273 2.68 18.40 -35.32
CA VAL A 273 2.54 19.79 -35.81
C VAL A 273 2.75 19.79 -37.32
N SER A 274 1.79 20.30 -38.09
CA SER A 274 1.88 20.34 -39.55
C SER A 274 2.81 21.43 -40.08
N LYS A 275 3.28 21.31 -41.33
CA LYS A 275 4.13 22.32 -42.00
C LYS A 275 3.45 23.69 -42.04
N ILE A 276 2.16 23.72 -42.36
CA ILE A 276 1.36 24.95 -42.36
C ILE A 276 1.14 25.50 -40.95
N ALA A 277 0.92 24.64 -39.95
CA ALA A 277 0.77 25.10 -38.57
C ALA A 277 2.06 25.70 -38.03
N MET A 278 3.20 25.05 -38.27
CA MET A 278 4.52 25.55 -37.90
C MET A 278 4.81 26.93 -38.52
N LEU A 279 4.54 27.10 -39.81
CA LEU A 279 4.74 28.39 -40.50
C LEU A 279 3.79 29.47 -39.99
N THR A 280 2.50 29.15 -39.90
CA THR A 280 1.46 30.09 -39.45
C THR A 280 1.72 30.53 -38.01
N HIS A 281 2.21 29.63 -37.16
CA HIS A 281 2.59 29.95 -35.79
C HIS A 281 3.76 30.93 -35.73
N CYS A 282 4.81 30.72 -36.54
CA CYS A 282 5.91 31.67 -36.65
C CYS A 282 5.45 33.05 -37.16
N GLN A 283 4.53 33.09 -38.14
CA GLN A 283 3.93 34.35 -38.63
C GLN A 283 3.15 35.07 -37.51
N ALA A 284 2.31 34.33 -36.78
CA ALA A 284 1.51 34.86 -35.69
C ALA A 284 2.38 35.38 -34.54
N LEU A 285 3.45 34.66 -34.18
CA LEU A 285 4.45 35.11 -33.20
C LEU A 285 5.21 36.35 -33.68
N THR A 286 5.59 36.39 -34.97
CA THR A 286 6.26 37.55 -35.57
C THR A 286 5.41 38.80 -35.45
N GLN A 287 4.12 38.69 -35.77
CA GLN A 287 3.16 39.79 -35.65
C GLN A 287 2.90 40.17 -34.18
N ALA A 288 2.61 39.20 -33.31
CA ALA A 288 2.27 39.45 -31.92
C ALA A 288 3.44 40.04 -31.10
N CYS A 289 4.66 39.54 -31.32
CA CYS A 289 5.87 40.01 -30.63
C CYS A 289 6.54 41.20 -31.34
N ASN A 290 6.07 41.57 -32.53
CA ASN A 290 6.68 42.55 -33.42
C ASN A 290 8.18 42.26 -33.63
N TYR A 291 8.52 41.06 -34.07
CA TYR A 291 9.92 40.69 -34.34
C TYR A 291 10.46 41.41 -35.57
N SER A 292 11.70 41.89 -35.48
CA SER A 292 12.38 42.54 -36.60
C SER A 292 13.71 41.87 -36.92
N GLU A 293 14.18 42.05 -38.16
CA GLU A 293 15.44 41.48 -38.59
C GLU A 293 16.64 42.03 -37.81
N GLY A 294 17.59 41.14 -37.47
CA GLY A 294 18.83 41.51 -36.80
C GLY A 294 18.70 41.76 -35.29
N GLU A 295 17.55 41.45 -34.67
CA GLU A 295 17.44 41.46 -33.21
C GLU A 295 18.21 40.30 -32.57
N THR A 296 18.56 40.47 -31.30
CA THR A 296 19.18 39.44 -30.48
C THR A 296 18.21 38.95 -29.40
N LEU A 297 18.08 37.63 -29.29
CA LEU A 297 17.24 36.92 -28.34
C LEU A 297 18.08 36.05 -27.41
N VAL A 298 17.85 36.13 -26.10
CA VAL A 298 18.44 35.20 -25.11
C VAL A 298 17.43 34.11 -24.78
N ASN A 299 17.79 32.84 -24.98
CA ASN A 299 16.93 31.68 -24.70
C ASN A 299 17.48 30.86 -23.53
N VAL A 300 16.78 30.86 -22.39
CA VAL A 300 17.08 30.00 -21.23
C VAL A 300 16.26 28.70 -21.26
N LEU A 301 15.22 28.67 -22.09
CA LEU A 301 14.28 27.55 -22.21
C LEU A 301 14.86 26.42 -23.07
N ASP A 302 14.26 25.24 -22.97
CA ASP A 302 14.68 24.08 -23.74
C ASP A 302 14.47 24.32 -25.24
N CYS A 303 15.54 24.27 -26.03
CA CYS A 303 15.48 24.52 -27.47
C CYS A 303 14.72 23.44 -28.27
N LYS A 304 14.36 22.30 -27.65
CA LYS A 304 13.74 21.14 -28.31
C LYS A 304 12.21 21.10 -28.20
N LYS A 305 11.60 21.91 -27.33
CA LYS A 305 10.14 21.94 -27.10
C LYS A 305 9.63 23.29 -26.64
N ASP A 306 8.32 23.50 -26.66
CA ASP A 306 7.64 24.70 -26.20
C ASP A 306 8.25 26.00 -26.75
N MET A 307 8.13 27.09 -25.99
CA MET A 307 8.64 28.43 -26.32
C MET A 307 10.13 28.45 -26.73
N GLY A 308 10.96 27.57 -26.15
CA GLY A 308 12.38 27.52 -26.48
C GLY A 308 12.62 27.04 -27.91
N LEU A 309 11.81 26.09 -28.40
CA LEU A 309 11.78 25.70 -29.81
C LEU A 309 11.10 26.78 -30.66
N TRP A 310 9.89 27.20 -30.29
CA TRP A 310 9.04 28.03 -31.15
C TRP A 310 9.62 29.44 -31.39
N HIS A 311 10.10 30.11 -30.33
CA HIS A 311 10.74 31.42 -30.46
C HIS A 311 12.23 31.30 -30.76
N GLY A 312 12.93 30.41 -30.04
CA GLY A 312 14.38 30.32 -30.07
C GLY A 312 14.93 29.74 -31.38
N VAL A 313 14.23 28.78 -31.99
CA VAL A 313 14.72 28.00 -33.15
C VAL A 313 13.92 28.25 -34.42
N LEU A 314 12.58 28.29 -34.34
CA LEU A 314 11.72 28.39 -35.52
C LEU A 314 11.54 29.86 -35.94
N THR A 315 10.92 30.66 -35.07
CA THR A 315 10.61 32.07 -35.35
C THR A 315 11.87 32.91 -35.53
N SER A 316 12.97 32.55 -34.84
CA SER A 316 14.26 33.22 -34.97
C SER A 316 14.86 33.10 -36.38
N VAL A 317 14.77 31.92 -37.01
CA VAL A 317 15.26 31.69 -38.37
C VAL A 317 14.37 32.38 -39.40
N MET A 318 13.05 32.40 -39.18
CA MET A 318 12.14 33.14 -40.05
C MET A 318 12.51 34.63 -40.13
N ASN A 319 12.84 35.24 -38.99
CA ASN A 319 13.07 36.69 -38.85
C ASN A 319 14.54 37.11 -38.87
N ARG A 320 15.51 36.23 -39.11
CA ARG A 320 16.95 36.55 -39.01
C ARG A 320 17.35 37.14 -37.64
N ILE A 321 16.95 36.44 -36.57
CA ILE A 321 17.28 36.79 -35.17
C ILE A 321 18.51 36.01 -34.72
N HIS A 322 19.41 36.68 -34.00
CA HIS A 322 20.54 36.04 -33.34
C HIS A 322 20.10 35.47 -31.98
N THR A 323 20.05 34.15 -31.84
CA THR A 323 19.71 33.47 -30.58
C THR A 323 20.98 33.17 -29.76
N VAL A 324 21.01 33.59 -28.50
CA VAL A 324 22.04 33.20 -27.51
C VAL A 324 21.39 32.21 -26.54
N THR A 325 21.82 30.95 -26.56
CA THR A 325 21.23 29.92 -25.69
C THR A 325 22.00 29.80 -24.38
N VAL A 326 21.30 29.80 -23.25
CA VAL A 326 21.86 29.65 -21.90
C VAL A 326 21.31 28.35 -21.30
N PRO A 327 22.04 27.23 -21.40
CA PRO A 327 21.57 25.95 -20.90
C PRO A 327 21.40 25.94 -19.38
N TYR A 328 20.47 25.11 -18.88
CA TYR A 328 20.27 24.91 -17.44
C TYR A 328 21.54 24.54 -16.67
N ALA A 329 22.44 23.75 -17.28
CA ALA A 329 23.73 23.40 -16.68
C ALA A 329 24.60 24.63 -16.37
N VAL A 330 24.53 25.67 -17.21
CA VAL A 330 25.21 26.96 -16.98
C VAL A 330 24.50 27.73 -15.87
N MET A 331 23.16 27.77 -15.88
CA MET A 331 22.35 28.43 -14.85
C MET A 331 22.59 27.85 -13.46
N LYS A 332 22.84 26.54 -13.34
CA LYS A 332 23.18 25.88 -12.08
C LYS A 332 24.52 26.37 -11.50
N ALA A 333 25.51 26.62 -12.36
CA ALA A 333 26.82 27.10 -11.95
C ALA A 333 26.87 28.64 -11.78
N CYS A 334 26.16 29.36 -12.65
CA CYS A 334 26.09 30.81 -12.68
C CYS A 334 24.64 31.27 -13.00
N PRO A 335 23.78 31.40 -11.97
CA PRO A 335 22.39 31.82 -12.13
C PRO A 335 22.18 33.16 -12.86
N MET A 336 23.17 34.05 -12.79
CA MET A 336 23.16 35.36 -13.45
C MET A 336 23.57 35.33 -14.93
N SER A 337 23.97 34.17 -15.46
CA SER A 337 24.57 34.09 -16.80
C SER A 337 23.68 34.65 -17.90
N TRP A 338 22.37 34.40 -17.85
CA TRP A 338 21.44 34.91 -18.86
C TRP A 338 21.27 36.43 -18.79
N VAL A 339 21.21 37.02 -17.60
CA VAL A 339 21.16 38.48 -17.39
C VAL A 339 22.44 39.12 -17.94
N GLN A 340 23.60 38.50 -17.69
CA GLN A 340 24.88 38.95 -18.25
C GLN A 340 24.88 38.85 -19.79
N ARG A 341 24.28 37.80 -20.38
CA ARG A 341 24.15 37.69 -21.84
C ARG A 341 23.28 38.78 -22.44
N VAL A 342 22.19 39.15 -21.76
CA VAL A 342 21.38 40.29 -22.18
C VAL A 342 22.25 41.55 -22.25
N HIS A 343 23.00 41.84 -21.19
CA HIS A 343 23.87 43.01 -21.14
C HIS A 343 24.94 43.00 -22.24
N ILE A 344 25.72 41.91 -22.35
CA ILE A 344 26.84 41.78 -23.29
C ILE A 344 26.38 41.89 -24.75
N HIS A 345 25.28 41.21 -25.09
CA HIS A 345 24.79 41.16 -26.47
C HIS A 345 23.72 42.22 -26.78
N LYS A 346 23.43 43.13 -25.83
CA LYS A 346 22.34 44.11 -25.90
C LYS A 346 21.04 43.46 -26.36
N ALA A 347 20.72 42.30 -25.79
CA ALA A 347 19.57 41.51 -26.22
C ALA A 347 18.28 42.30 -26.02
N ARG A 348 17.39 42.21 -27.01
CA ARG A 348 16.09 42.89 -26.99
C ARG A 348 15.00 42.01 -26.43
N VAL A 349 15.16 40.69 -26.56
CA VAL A 349 14.18 39.70 -26.17
C VAL A 349 14.86 38.65 -25.29
N ALA A 350 14.19 38.21 -24.23
CA ALA A 350 14.65 37.09 -23.40
C ALA A 350 13.51 36.13 -23.09
N LEU A 351 13.79 34.83 -23.11
CA LEU A 351 12.85 33.74 -22.81
C LEU A 351 13.26 33.07 -21.50
N VAL A 352 12.39 33.09 -20.49
CA VAL A 352 12.69 32.65 -19.12
C VAL A 352 11.48 32.01 -18.44
N LYS A 353 11.72 31.26 -17.37
CA LYS A 353 10.71 30.80 -16.40
C LYS A 353 10.71 31.69 -15.15
N CYS A 354 9.65 31.69 -14.34
CA CYS A 354 9.65 32.41 -13.06
C CYS A 354 10.78 31.96 -12.13
N ARG A 355 11.15 30.68 -12.17
CA ARG A 355 12.31 30.16 -11.43
C ARG A 355 13.61 30.85 -11.82
N ASP A 356 13.83 31.10 -13.11
CA ASP A 356 15.07 31.68 -13.62
C ASP A 356 15.22 33.15 -13.19
N LEU A 357 14.08 33.87 -13.09
CA LEU A 357 14.01 35.21 -12.50
C LEU A 357 14.44 35.18 -11.03
N HIS A 358 13.87 34.25 -10.25
CA HIS A 358 14.19 34.12 -8.83
C HIS A 358 15.66 33.79 -8.59
N TRP A 359 16.21 32.86 -9.36
CA TRP A 359 17.61 32.47 -9.31
C TRP A 359 18.56 33.63 -9.61
N ALA A 360 18.24 34.45 -10.62
CA ALA A 360 18.98 35.66 -10.92
C ALA A 360 18.91 36.69 -9.76
N MET A 361 17.73 36.91 -9.17
CA MET A 361 17.60 37.82 -8.02
C MET A 361 18.48 37.41 -6.84
N MET A 362 18.51 36.13 -6.50
CA MET A 362 19.29 35.63 -5.37
C MET A 362 20.79 35.77 -5.58
N ALA A 363 21.25 35.64 -6.83
CA ALA A 363 22.65 35.75 -7.21
C ALA A 363 23.11 37.18 -7.56
N HIS A 364 22.23 38.19 -7.49
CA HIS A 364 22.51 39.57 -7.90
C HIS A 364 23.53 40.29 -7.00
N LYS A 365 23.64 39.94 -5.71
CA LYS A 365 24.32 40.74 -4.67
C LYS A 365 25.78 41.13 -4.96
N ASP A 366 26.43 40.50 -5.93
CA ASP A 366 27.87 40.66 -6.24
C ASP A 366 28.16 41.27 -7.64
N GLN A 367 27.19 41.91 -8.31
CA GLN A 367 27.35 42.44 -9.68
C GLN A 367 26.94 43.91 -9.78
N LYS A 368 27.87 44.83 -10.13
CA LYS A 368 27.61 46.28 -10.22
C LYS A 368 27.44 46.84 -11.64
N ASP A 369 27.82 46.09 -12.67
CA ASP A 369 27.94 46.59 -14.05
C ASP A 369 26.93 45.98 -15.04
N ILE A 370 25.66 45.80 -14.63
CA ILE A 370 24.61 45.20 -15.47
C ILE A 370 23.66 46.28 -16.02
N ASN A 371 23.31 46.19 -17.30
CA ASN A 371 22.33 47.07 -17.94
C ASN A 371 21.31 46.26 -18.76
N LEU A 372 20.03 46.39 -18.43
CA LEU A 372 18.89 45.71 -19.05
C LEU A 372 17.98 46.64 -19.86
N SER A 373 18.39 47.90 -20.09
CA SER A 373 17.63 48.87 -20.88
C SER A 373 17.37 48.44 -22.34
N SER A 374 18.19 47.53 -22.87
CA SER A 374 18.00 46.95 -24.20
C SER A 374 16.78 46.03 -24.29
N ILE A 375 16.34 45.42 -23.18
CA ILE A 375 15.19 44.52 -23.18
C ILE A 375 13.92 45.33 -23.48
N ARG A 376 13.23 44.93 -24.54
CA ARG A 376 11.85 45.36 -24.85
C ARG A 376 10.80 44.30 -24.53
N MET A 377 11.21 43.03 -24.43
CA MET A 377 10.29 41.91 -24.22
C MET A 377 10.97 40.80 -23.41
N LEU A 378 10.45 40.50 -22.24
CA LEU A 378 10.85 39.42 -21.36
C LEU A 378 9.69 38.43 -21.29
N ILE A 379 9.78 37.36 -22.07
CA ILE A 379 8.72 36.36 -22.16
C ILE A 379 8.87 35.38 -20.99
N VAL A 380 7.85 35.36 -20.12
CA VAL A 380 7.80 34.48 -18.95
C VAL A 380 6.89 33.29 -19.27
N ALA A 381 7.49 32.10 -19.35
CA ALA A 381 6.86 30.91 -19.86
C ALA A 381 6.97 29.70 -18.91
N ASP A 382 6.00 29.58 -18.00
CA ASP A 382 5.92 28.46 -17.04
C ASP A 382 5.02 27.30 -17.52
N GLY A 383 4.68 27.28 -18.82
CA GLY A 383 3.90 26.21 -19.44
C GLY A 383 2.46 26.21 -18.93
N ALA A 384 2.03 25.09 -18.34
CA ALA A 384 0.70 24.93 -17.75
C ALA A 384 0.60 25.48 -16.32
N ASN A 385 1.71 25.90 -15.69
CA ASN A 385 1.68 26.44 -14.33
C ASN A 385 1.36 27.95 -14.36
N PRO A 386 0.54 28.47 -13.43
CA PRO A 386 0.39 29.91 -13.28
C PRO A 386 1.77 30.50 -12.93
N TRP A 387 2.20 31.50 -13.68
CA TRP A 387 3.47 32.16 -13.42
C TRP A 387 3.37 32.95 -12.11
N SER A 388 4.46 33.03 -11.36
CA SER A 388 4.50 33.71 -10.07
C SER A 388 4.56 35.23 -10.27
N VAL A 389 3.43 35.91 -10.07
CA VAL A 389 3.32 37.38 -10.06
C VAL A 389 4.32 37.99 -9.07
N SER A 390 4.47 37.37 -7.89
CA SER A 390 5.42 37.79 -6.86
C SER A 390 6.88 37.69 -7.31
N SER A 391 7.26 36.64 -8.05
CA SER A 391 8.60 36.50 -8.60
C SER A 391 8.91 37.54 -9.67
N CYS A 392 7.92 37.86 -10.51
CA CYS A 392 8.03 38.92 -11.52
C CYS A 392 8.20 40.30 -10.87
N ASP A 393 7.39 40.62 -9.85
CA ASP A 393 7.47 41.90 -9.12
C ASP A 393 8.78 42.06 -8.37
N ALA A 394 9.23 40.99 -7.69
CA ALA A 394 10.51 41.01 -7.00
C ALA A 394 11.67 41.22 -7.98
N PHE A 395 11.64 40.55 -9.15
CA PHE A 395 12.69 40.70 -10.15
C PHE A 395 12.69 42.11 -10.74
N LEU A 396 11.51 42.65 -11.02
CA LEU A 396 11.34 44.03 -11.46
C LEU A 396 11.95 45.00 -10.44
N ASN A 397 11.60 44.88 -9.16
CA ASN A 397 12.06 45.77 -8.10
C ASN A 397 13.59 45.80 -7.99
N VAL A 398 14.26 44.66 -8.15
CA VAL A 398 15.73 44.56 -8.09
C VAL A 398 16.40 45.15 -9.33
N PHE A 399 15.86 44.89 -10.52
CA PHE A 399 16.52 45.23 -11.78
C PHE A 399 16.02 46.52 -12.45
N GLN A 400 15.02 47.20 -11.86
CA GLN A 400 14.54 48.50 -12.34
C GLN A 400 15.65 49.56 -12.32
N SER A 401 16.49 49.58 -11.27
CA SER A 401 17.66 50.47 -11.19
C SER A 401 18.72 50.17 -12.26
N HIS A 402 18.66 48.98 -12.87
CA HIS A 402 19.55 48.53 -13.94
C HIS A 402 18.92 48.72 -15.34
N GLY A 403 17.83 49.50 -15.45
CA GLY A 403 17.20 49.87 -16.71
C GLY A 403 16.11 48.92 -17.20
N LEU A 404 15.73 47.90 -16.43
CA LEU A 404 14.58 47.05 -16.76
C LEU A 404 13.28 47.84 -16.64
N ARG A 405 12.40 47.70 -17.63
CA ARG A 405 11.12 48.42 -17.70
C ARG A 405 9.95 47.52 -17.33
N PRO A 406 8.94 47.99 -16.55
CA PRO A 406 7.77 47.19 -16.18
C PRO A 406 6.99 46.66 -17.38
N GLU A 407 6.84 47.46 -18.43
CA GLU A 407 6.15 47.07 -19.65
C GLU A 407 6.87 45.98 -20.48
N SER A 408 8.12 45.64 -20.12
CA SER A 408 8.87 44.57 -20.78
C SER A 408 8.43 43.18 -20.33
N ILE A 409 7.78 43.00 -19.18
CA ILE A 409 7.35 41.68 -18.70
C ILE A 409 6.13 41.19 -19.49
N CYS A 410 6.30 40.09 -20.21
CA CYS A 410 5.32 39.55 -21.13
C CYS A 410 4.98 38.09 -20.75
N PRO A 411 4.01 37.84 -19.85
CA PRO A 411 3.53 36.49 -19.61
C PRO A 411 2.91 35.89 -20.88
N CYS A 412 2.91 34.57 -20.97
CA CYS A 412 2.27 33.84 -22.07
C CYS A 412 1.54 32.59 -21.57
N ALA A 413 0.54 32.17 -22.35
CA ALA A 413 -0.24 30.96 -22.18
C ALA A 413 0.09 30.00 -23.31
N THR A 414 0.49 28.78 -22.97
CA THR A 414 0.92 27.79 -23.96
C THR A 414 0.44 26.41 -23.59
N SER A 415 0.07 25.62 -24.59
CA SER A 415 -0.17 24.18 -24.45
C SER A 415 0.41 23.49 -25.69
N PRO A 416 1.02 22.30 -25.58
CA PRO A 416 1.53 21.58 -26.75
C PRO A 416 0.47 21.33 -27.83
N GLU A 417 -0.79 21.14 -27.44
CA GLU A 417 -1.93 20.93 -28.35
C GLU A 417 -2.29 22.19 -29.13
N ALA A 418 -2.18 23.36 -28.51
CA ALA A 418 -2.57 24.65 -29.08
C ALA A 418 -1.40 25.56 -29.49
N LEU A 419 -0.17 25.11 -29.24
CA LEU A 419 1.04 25.93 -29.24
C LEU A 419 0.87 27.17 -28.34
N THR A 420 1.00 28.39 -28.89
CA THR A 420 0.76 29.62 -28.14
C THR A 420 -0.73 29.97 -28.17
N VAL A 421 -1.37 30.05 -27.01
CA VAL A 421 -2.79 30.43 -26.87
C VAL A 421 -2.91 31.95 -26.82
N ALA A 422 -2.16 32.58 -25.93
CA ALA A 422 -2.15 34.02 -25.72
C ALA A 422 -0.77 34.50 -25.28
N ILE A 423 -0.45 35.75 -25.63
CA ILE A 423 0.79 36.39 -25.20
C ILE A 423 0.57 37.88 -24.96
N ARG A 424 1.18 38.42 -23.91
CA ARG A 424 1.23 39.86 -23.71
C ARG A 424 2.25 40.47 -24.66
N ARG A 425 1.81 41.49 -25.39
CA ARG A 425 2.62 42.17 -26.40
C ARG A 425 3.55 43.19 -25.74
N PRO A 426 4.71 43.48 -26.35
CA PRO A 426 5.63 44.49 -25.82
C PRO A 426 4.96 45.87 -25.82
N GLY A 427 4.88 46.50 -24.65
CA GLY A 427 4.28 47.84 -24.52
C GLY A 427 5.16 48.93 -25.13
N ALA A 428 4.55 49.93 -25.76
CA ALA A 428 5.21 51.21 -26.00
C ALA A 428 5.54 51.89 -24.66
N ARG A 429 6.54 52.78 -24.61
CA ARG A 429 6.84 53.52 -23.37
C ARG A 429 5.58 54.24 -22.87
N GLY A 430 5.17 53.97 -21.63
CA GLY A 430 3.95 54.51 -21.04
C GLY A 430 2.66 53.72 -21.31
N ALA A 431 2.74 52.53 -21.93
CA ALA A 431 1.59 51.65 -22.09
C ALA A 431 1.02 51.16 -20.74
N PRO A 432 -0.28 50.85 -20.66
CA PRO A 432 -0.90 50.33 -19.45
C PRO A 432 -0.20 49.06 -18.96
N LEU A 433 0.03 48.97 -17.64
CA LEU A 433 0.56 47.77 -16.98
C LEU A 433 -0.43 46.59 -17.07
N PRO A 434 0.02 45.35 -16.83
CA PRO A 434 -0.87 44.20 -16.75
C PRO A 434 -2.02 44.43 -15.77
N ALA A 435 -3.24 44.09 -16.20
CA ALA A 435 -4.41 44.17 -15.35
C ALA A 435 -4.33 43.05 -14.30
N ARG A 436 -4.59 43.40 -13.04
CA ARG A 436 -4.66 42.46 -11.93
C ARG A 436 -6.07 42.40 -11.39
N ALA A 437 -6.55 41.20 -11.14
CA ALA A 437 -7.81 40.94 -10.47
C ALA A 437 -7.53 40.24 -9.14
N ILE A 438 -8.17 40.72 -8.07
CA ILE A 438 -8.14 40.10 -6.75
C ILE A 438 -9.47 39.34 -6.61
N LEU A 439 -9.42 38.02 -6.66
CA LEU A 439 -10.58 37.15 -6.74
C LEU A 439 -10.85 36.47 -5.40
N SER A 440 -12.12 36.28 -5.04
CA SER A 440 -12.52 35.54 -3.83
C SER A 440 -12.28 34.04 -4.02
N MET A 441 -11.51 33.43 -3.11
CA MET A 441 -11.29 31.98 -3.09
C MET A 441 -12.59 31.18 -2.88
N ALA A 442 -13.55 31.72 -2.12
CA ALA A 442 -14.86 31.10 -1.89
C ALA A 442 -15.76 31.08 -3.15
N GLY A 443 -15.62 32.09 -4.02
CA GLY A 443 -16.25 32.05 -5.34
C GLY A 443 -15.57 31.02 -6.24
N LEU A 444 -14.24 31.03 -6.27
CA LEU A 444 -13.44 30.13 -7.11
C LEU A 444 -13.65 28.65 -6.80
N SER A 445 -13.87 28.29 -5.52
CA SER A 445 -14.17 26.91 -5.12
C SER A 445 -15.47 26.36 -5.72
N HIS A 446 -16.38 27.24 -6.13
CA HIS A 446 -17.62 26.91 -6.85
C HIS A 446 -17.52 27.15 -8.36
N GLY A 447 -16.33 27.46 -8.87
CA GLY A 447 -16.09 27.79 -10.29
C GLY A 447 -16.60 29.17 -10.70
N VAL A 448 -16.88 30.06 -9.75
CA VAL A 448 -17.50 31.37 -9.99
C VAL A 448 -16.51 32.51 -9.68
N ILE A 449 -16.48 33.52 -10.54
CA ILE A 449 -15.55 34.65 -10.44
C ILE A 449 -16.23 35.77 -9.67
N ARG A 450 -15.67 36.13 -8.52
CA ARG A 450 -16.11 37.26 -7.69
C ARG A 450 -14.89 38.09 -7.27
N VAL A 451 -14.98 39.41 -7.41
CA VAL A 451 -13.92 40.33 -6.96
C VAL A 451 -13.95 40.42 -5.45
N ASN A 452 -12.83 40.14 -4.78
CA ASN A 452 -12.72 40.30 -3.34
C ASN A 452 -12.37 41.76 -3.01
N THR A 453 -13.21 42.42 -2.22
CA THR A 453 -13.08 43.85 -1.89
C THR A 453 -12.69 44.12 -0.43
N GLU A 454 -12.75 43.11 0.44
CA GLU A 454 -12.72 43.32 1.90
C GLU A 454 -11.62 42.53 2.63
N ASP A 455 -11.16 41.38 2.11
CA ASP A 455 -10.30 40.47 2.90
C ASP A 455 -9.07 39.95 2.10
N LYS A 456 -7.86 40.25 2.59
CA LYS A 456 -6.60 39.91 1.88
C LYS A 456 -6.21 38.44 1.97
N ASN A 457 -6.68 37.73 2.99
CA ASN A 457 -6.26 36.35 3.27
C ASN A 457 -7.08 35.29 2.51
N SER A 458 -8.27 35.64 1.99
CA SER A 458 -9.17 34.76 1.23
C SER A 458 -9.24 35.14 -0.26
N ALA A 459 -8.15 35.70 -0.78
CA ALA A 459 -8.09 36.26 -2.13
C ALA A 459 -6.94 35.72 -2.98
N LEU A 460 -7.25 35.34 -4.23
CA LEU A 460 -6.27 34.99 -5.25
C LEU A 460 -5.99 36.19 -6.16
N THR A 461 -4.72 36.57 -6.30
CA THR A 461 -4.32 37.60 -7.26
C THR A 461 -4.02 36.96 -8.61
N VAL A 462 -4.82 37.26 -9.62
CA VAL A 462 -4.62 36.80 -10.99
C VAL A 462 -4.20 37.96 -11.87
N GLN A 463 -3.24 37.74 -12.75
CA GLN A 463 -2.76 38.73 -13.72
C GLN A 463 -3.14 38.29 -15.14
N ASP A 464 -3.43 39.25 -16.01
CA ASP A 464 -3.74 38.96 -17.41
C ASP A 464 -2.55 38.39 -18.18
N VAL A 465 -2.83 37.39 -19.01
CA VAL A 465 -1.83 36.74 -19.87
C VAL A 465 -1.60 37.51 -21.19
N GLY A 466 -2.47 38.48 -21.48
CA GLY A 466 -2.44 39.27 -22.71
C GLY A 466 -3.47 38.85 -23.75
N HIS A 467 -3.09 38.95 -25.03
CA HIS A 467 -4.02 38.85 -26.16
C HIS A 467 -3.96 37.46 -26.80
N ILE A 468 -5.11 36.99 -27.28
CA ILE A 468 -5.21 35.78 -28.10
C ILE A 468 -4.36 35.95 -29.37
N MET A 469 -3.73 34.85 -29.80
CA MET A 469 -2.86 34.86 -30.97
C MET A 469 -3.57 35.32 -32.25
N PRO A 470 -2.86 36.03 -33.16
CA PRO A 470 -3.42 36.43 -34.45
C PRO A 470 -3.96 35.25 -35.26
N GLY A 471 -5.16 35.40 -35.82
CA GLY A 471 -5.84 34.38 -36.63
C GLY A 471 -6.51 33.25 -35.84
N ALA A 472 -6.47 33.29 -34.51
CA ALA A 472 -7.12 32.29 -33.66
C ALA A 472 -8.51 32.73 -33.16
N LEU A 473 -9.34 31.74 -32.85
CA LEU A 473 -10.64 31.91 -32.20
C LEU A 473 -10.65 31.09 -30.91
N MET A 474 -11.00 31.70 -29.79
CA MET A 474 -10.95 31.06 -28.47
C MET A 474 -12.31 31.11 -27.79
N CYS A 475 -12.68 30.06 -27.07
CA CYS A 475 -13.81 30.10 -26.15
C CYS A 475 -13.52 29.29 -24.88
N ILE A 476 -14.44 29.36 -23.93
CA ILE A 476 -14.32 28.74 -22.61
C ILE A 476 -15.49 27.81 -22.43
N VAL A 477 -15.20 26.54 -22.15
CA VAL A 477 -16.19 25.47 -22.01
C VAL A 477 -16.06 24.78 -20.66
N LYS A 478 -17.12 24.09 -20.23
CA LYS A 478 -17.05 23.28 -19.02
C LYS A 478 -16.02 22.16 -19.17
N PRO A 479 -15.17 21.93 -18.15
CA PRO A 479 -14.13 20.91 -18.20
C PRO A 479 -14.74 19.50 -18.26
N ASP A 480 -15.78 19.27 -17.43
CA ASP A 480 -16.48 17.99 -17.33
C ASP A 480 -17.79 17.98 -18.13
N GLY A 481 -18.06 16.83 -18.76
CA GLY A 481 -19.27 16.63 -19.56
C GLY A 481 -19.18 17.24 -20.98
N PRO A 482 -20.32 17.51 -21.63
CA PRO A 482 -20.33 18.10 -22.97
C PRO A 482 -19.67 19.50 -22.95
N PRO A 483 -18.97 19.92 -24.01
CA PRO A 483 -18.21 21.18 -24.09
C PRO A 483 -19.15 22.41 -24.20
N GLN A 484 -19.95 22.64 -23.15
CA GLN A 484 -20.88 23.74 -23.03
C GLN A 484 -20.13 25.02 -22.73
N LEU A 485 -20.44 26.10 -23.45
CA LEU A 485 -19.88 27.42 -23.19
C LEU A 485 -20.19 27.91 -21.77
N CYS A 486 -19.14 28.34 -21.07
CA CYS A 486 -19.24 28.96 -19.76
C CYS A 486 -19.87 30.37 -19.83
N LYS A 487 -20.37 30.85 -18.70
CA LYS A 487 -20.75 32.25 -18.50
C LYS A 487 -19.52 33.15 -18.26
N THR A 488 -19.66 34.46 -18.44
CA THR A 488 -18.54 35.42 -18.31
C THR A 488 -17.92 35.47 -16.92
N ASP A 489 -18.64 35.04 -15.89
CA ASP A 489 -18.22 34.96 -14.50
C ASP A 489 -18.03 33.51 -14.03
N GLU A 490 -17.77 32.59 -14.96
CA GLU A 490 -17.55 31.16 -14.72
C GLU A 490 -16.16 30.75 -15.24
N ILE A 491 -15.44 29.94 -14.47
CA ILE A 491 -14.17 29.35 -14.90
C ILE A 491 -14.44 28.10 -15.73
N GLY A 492 -13.71 27.94 -16.82
CA GLY A 492 -13.79 26.72 -17.63
C GLY A 492 -12.49 26.43 -18.36
N GLU A 493 -12.49 25.34 -19.10
CA GLU A 493 -11.39 24.96 -19.97
C GLU A 493 -11.35 25.85 -21.21
N ILE A 494 -10.15 26.35 -21.51
CA ILE A 494 -9.89 27.12 -22.71
C ILE A 494 -9.78 26.16 -23.89
N VAL A 495 -10.59 26.41 -24.92
CA VAL A 495 -10.50 25.71 -26.20
C VAL A 495 -10.21 26.72 -27.30
N ILE A 496 -9.40 26.33 -28.28
CA ILE A 496 -8.94 27.23 -29.34
C ILE A 496 -9.05 26.58 -30.71
N ASN A 497 -9.58 27.33 -31.67
CA ASN A 497 -9.45 27.04 -33.09
C ASN A 497 -8.35 27.93 -33.66
N SER A 498 -7.31 27.31 -34.22
CA SER A 498 -6.20 28.03 -34.84
C SER A 498 -5.56 27.16 -35.91
N ARG A 499 -5.17 27.78 -37.03
CA ARG A 499 -4.29 27.12 -38.02
C ARG A 499 -2.87 26.90 -37.48
N ALA A 500 -2.50 27.61 -36.41
CA ALA A 500 -1.21 27.56 -35.73
C ALA A 500 -1.22 26.62 -34.51
N GLY A 501 -2.02 25.54 -34.51
CA GLY A 501 -2.11 24.55 -33.44
C GLY A 501 -1.58 23.17 -33.85
N GLY A 502 -1.47 22.26 -32.88
CA GLY A 502 -1.23 20.84 -33.14
C GLY A 502 -2.41 20.20 -33.88
N THR A 503 -2.16 19.11 -34.58
CA THR A 503 -3.17 18.44 -35.41
C THR A 503 -3.71 17.16 -34.80
N MET A 504 -2.88 16.40 -34.08
CA MET A 504 -3.27 15.13 -33.48
C MET A 504 -2.28 14.65 -32.43
N TYR A 505 -2.70 13.68 -31.61
CA TYR A 505 -1.78 12.80 -30.91
C TYR A 505 -1.39 11.61 -31.80
N TYR A 506 -0.10 11.44 -32.03
CA TYR A 506 0.40 10.41 -32.92
C TYR A 506 0.08 9.01 -32.38
N GLY A 507 -0.56 8.17 -33.20
CA GLY A 507 -0.94 6.79 -32.83
C GLY A 507 -2.13 6.66 -31.88
N LEU A 508 -2.82 7.75 -31.54
CA LEU A 508 -3.90 7.77 -30.52
C LEU A 508 -5.19 8.41 -31.07
N PRO A 509 -5.95 7.74 -31.95
CA PRO A 509 -7.12 8.33 -32.63
C PRO A 509 -8.27 8.69 -31.67
N GLY A 510 -8.53 7.86 -30.66
CA GLY A 510 -9.61 8.12 -29.69
C GLY A 510 -9.36 9.37 -28.85
N VAL A 511 -8.14 9.53 -28.35
CA VAL A 511 -7.72 10.72 -27.58
C VAL A 511 -7.67 11.95 -28.50
N THR A 512 -7.16 11.78 -29.72
CA THR A 512 -7.10 12.85 -30.73
C THR A 512 -8.47 13.46 -30.98
N LYS A 513 -9.50 12.64 -31.20
CA LYS A 513 -10.86 13.13 -31.44
C LYS A 513 -11.40 13.96 -30.26
N ASN A 514 -11.19 13.49 -29.04
CA ASN A 514 -11.66 14.18 -27.84
C ASN A 514 -10.91 15.49 -27.55
N THR A 515 -9.68 15.63 -28.05
CA THR A 515 -8.83 16.80 -27.81
C THR A 515 -8.86 17.81 -28.95
N PHE A 516 -8.74 17.40 -30.22
CA PHE A 516 -8.56 18.29 -31.38
C PHE A 516 -9.85 18.53 -32.21
N GLU A 517 -10.89 17.72 -32.00
CA GLU A 517 -12.14 17.79 -32.77
C GLU A 517 -13.35 18.21 -31.89
N VAL A 518 -13.14 19.14 -30.96
CA VAL A 518 -14.17 19.56 -30.01
C VAL A 518 -15.08 20.61 -30.63
N ILE A 519 -16.39 20.37 -30.65
CA ILE A 519 -17.38 21.34 -31.12
C ILE A 519 -18.06 21.96 -29.89
N PRO A 520 -17.82 23.24 -29.56
CA PRO A 520 -18.48 23.88 -28.43
C PRO A 520 -20.00 23.98 -28.67
N VAL A 521 -20.76 23.84 -27.59
CA VAL A 521 -22.24 23.92 -27.64
C VAL A 521 -22.75 25.04 -26.75
N ASN A 522 -23.93 25.57 -27.08
CA ASN A 522 -24.60 26.55 -26.23
C ASN A 522 -25.26 25.87 -25.01
N GLN A 523 -25.90 26.67 -24.14
CA GLN A 523 -26.60 26.13 -22.95
C GLN A 523 -27.76 25.17 -23.29
N ALA A 524 -28.35 25.28 -24.48
CA ALA A 524 -29.38 24.36 -24.97
C ALA A 524 -28.81 23.09 -25.63
N GLY A 525 -27.48 22.92 -25.63
CA GLY A 525 -26.80 21.78 -26.23
C GLY A 525 -26.64 21.85 -27.76
N ALA A 526 -27.02 22.97 -28.40
CA ALA A 526 -26.85 23.15 -29.84
C ALA A 526 -25.41 23.62 -30.17
N PRO A 527 -24.75 23.06 -31.19
CA PRO A 527 -23.44 23.52 -31.66
C PRO A 527 -23.44 25.01 -32.02
N ILE A 528 -22.40 25.74 -31.63
CA ILE A 528 -22.25 27.16 -32.01
C ILE A 528 -21.71 27.35 -33.44
N GLY A 529 -21.34 26.25 -34.10
CA GLY A 529 -20.83 26.19 -35.46
C GLY A 529 -20.26 24.80 -35.78
N GLU A 530 -19.79 24.62 -37.01
CA GLU A 530 -19.19 23.34 -37.48
C GLU A 530 -17.66 23.29 -37.33
N ILE A 531 -17.06 24.38 -36.82
CA ILE A 531 -15.61 24.53 -36.74
C ILE A 531 -15.09 23.79 -35.48
N PRO A 532 -14.15 22.83 -35.62
CA PRO A 532 -13.57 22.13 -34.48
C PRO A 532 -12.57 23.01 -33.71
N PHE A 533 -12.52 22.81 -32.39
CA PHE A 533 -11.59 23.45 -31.47
C PHE A 533 -10.69 22.39 -30.82
N ALA A 534 -9.49 22.80 -30.45
CA ALA A 534 -8.57 22.01 -29.64
C ALA A 534 -8.69 22.38 -28.16
N ARG A 535 -8.83 21.37 -27.29
CA ARG A 535 -8.71 21.48 -25.83
C ARG A 535 -7.27 21.72 -25.44
N THR A 536 -7.05 22.80 -24.68
CA THR A 536 -5.70 23.19 -24.25
C THR A 536 -5.29 22.55 -22.93
N GLY A 537 -6.25 22.05 -22.13
CA GLY A 537 -6.05 21.64 -20.76
C GLY A 537 -5.80 22.80 -19.78
N LEU A 538 -5.84 24.06 -20.25
CA LEU A 538 -5.70 25.26 -19.42
C LEU A 538 -7.09 25.72 -18.97
N LEU A 539 -7.22 26.03 -17.68
CA LEU A 539 -8.45 26.62 -17.13
C LEU A 539 -8.32 28.15 -17.07
N GLY A 540 -9.38 28.87 -17.39
CA GLY A 540 -9.36 30.33 -17.35
C GLY A 540 -10.71 30.98 -17.58
N PHE A 541 -10.68 32.32 -17.68
CA PHE A 541 -11.84 33.17 -17.89
C PHE A 541 -11.49 34.45 -18.67
N VAL A 542 -12.51 35.13 -19.20
CA VAL A 542 -12.35 36.42 -19.91
C VAL A 542 -12.72 37.57 -18.99
N GLY A 543 -11.79 38.49 -18.73
CA GLY A 543 -12.02 39.64 -17.84
C GLY A 543 -12.71 40.85 -18.54
N PRO A 544 -13.54 41.65 -17.83
CA PRO A 544 -14.16 42.86 -18.38
C PRO A 544 -13.30 44.10 -18.09
N VAL A 545 -12.46 44.54 -19.02
CA VAL A 545 -11.82 45.87 -18.92
C VAL A 545 -11.81 46.54 -20.30
N ARG A 546 -12.66 47.58 -20.45
CA ARG A 546 -12.74 48.59 -21.53
C ARG A 546 -12.24 48.15 -22.92
N GLU A 547 -13.20 47.83 -23.80
CA GLU A 547 -13.04 47.62 -25.26
C GLU A 547 -12.03 46.56 -25.75
N GLN A 548 -11.24 45.94 -24.86
CA GLN A 548 -10.31 44.85 -25.16
C GLN A 548 -10.55 43.65 -24.22
N LYS A 549 -10.77 42.45 -24.79
CA LYS A 549 -11.01 41.22 -24.02
C LYS A 549 -9.66 40.58 -23.63
N TYR A 550 -9.41 40.42 -22.32
CA TYR A 550 -8.17 39.82 -21.79
C TYR A 550 -8.41 38.41 -21.23
N LEU A 551 -7.38 37.55 -21.29
CA LEU A 551 -7.42 36.18 -20.79
C LEU A 551 -6.72 36.07 -19.43
N ASN A 552 -7.44 35.54 -18.44
CA ASN A 552 -6.90 35.15 -17.13
C ASN A 552 -6.90 33.63 -17.02
N ILE A 553 -5.77 33.03 -16.63
CA ILE A 553 -5.63 31.58 -16.48
C ILE A 553 -5.47 31.27 -15.00
N THR A 554 -6.24 30.31 -14.52
CA THR A 554 -6.22 29.82 -13.14
C THR A 554 -6.24 28.31 -13.22
N ASN A 555 -5.21 27.62 -12.75
CA ASN A 555 -5.26 26.16 -12.69
C ASN A 555 -6.14 25.70 -11.53
N HIS A 556 -6.71 24.49 -11.64
CA HIS A 556 -7.40 23.80 -10.53
C HIS A 556 -6.45 23.34 -9.41
N ASN A 557 -5.18 23.73 -9.48
CA ASN A 557 -4.13 23.31 -8.56
C ASN A 557 -3.84 24.46 -7.61
N ALA A 558 -4.14 24.26 -6.32
CA ALA A 558 -3.51 24.96 -5.22
C ALA A 558 -2.02 24.55 -5.11
N GLU A 559 -1.25 24.78 -6.17
CA GLU A 559 0.19 24.52 -6.28
C GLU A 559 0.99 25.84 -6.37
N GLU A 560 0.49 26.91 -5.74
CA GLU A 560 1.31 28.09 -5.45
C GLU A 560 2.19 27.85 -4.23
N LEU A 561 3.29 27.10 -4.39
CA LEU A 561 4.37 27.08 -3.40
C LEU A 561 5.69 27.46 -4.08
N GLY A 562 5.89 28.78 -4.22
CA GLY A 562 7.21 29.36 -4.47
C GLY A 562 8.12 29.27 -3.22
N PRO A 563 9.45 29.42 -3.38
CA PRO A 563 10.41 29.15 -2.33
C PRO A 563 10.45 30.28 -1.27
N VAL A 564 10.09 29.96 -0.02
CA VAL A 564 10.34 30.80 1.14
C VAL A 564 10.97 29.96 2.26
N TYR A 565 12.24 30.24 2.50
CA TYR A 565 13.11 29.97 3.65
C TYR A 565 12.70 28.95 4.75
N MET A 566 13.63 28.02 4.98
CA MET A 566 13.68 26.86 5.88
C MET A 566 13.65 27.15 7.41
N ILE A 567 12.85 28.11 7.87
CA ILE A 567 12.53 28.34 9.30
C ILE A 567 11.04 28.07 9.58
N PHE A 568 10.28 27.64 8.57
CA PHE A 568 8.82 27.71 8.58
C PHE A 568 8.07 26.40 8.87
N CYS A 569 8.68 25.24 9.13
CA CYS A 569 7.92 23.97 9.30
C CYS A 569 6.80 24.01 10.38
N ILE A 570 6.86 24.94 11.35
CA ILE A 570 5.79 25.18 12.35
C ILE A 570 4.81 26.29 11.93
N PHE A 571 5.25 27.28 11.14
CA PHE A 571 4.38 28.35 10.62
C PHE A 571 3.71 28.00 9.28
N SER A 572 4.25 27.05 8.50
CA SER A 572 3.69 26.56 7.24
C SER A 572 2.38 25.81 7.44
N LEU A 573 2.23 25.09 8.56
CA LEU A 573 0.97 24.43 8.90
C LEU A 573 -0.14 25.46 9.08
N LYS A 574 0.12 26.50 9.88
CA LYS A 574 -0.81 27.62 10.07
C LYS A 574 -1.00 28.43 8.79
N ALA A 575 0.02 28.60 7.95
CA ALA A 575 -0.10 29.33 6.69
C ALA A 575 -0.89 28.55 5.64
N ILE A 576 -0.69 27.23 5.50
CA ILE A 576 -1.48 26.40 4.57
C ILE A 576 -2.94 26.37 5.00
N ASP A 577 -3.19 26.19 6.28
CA ASP A 577 -4.55 26.18 6.84
C ASP A 577 -5.20 27.58 6.74
N SER A 578 -4.52 28.64 7.20
CA SER A 578 -5.08 30.01 7.19
C SER A 578 -5.18 30.66 5.81
N ILE A 579 -4.26 30.37 4.88
CA ILE A 579 -4.22 30.99 3.54
C ILE A 579 -4.96 30.13 2.52
N HIS A 580 -4.82 28.80 2.58
CA HIS A 580 -5.36 27.90 1.55
C HIS A 580 -6.59 27.11 2.02
N GLN A 581 -6.88 27.04 3.32
CA GLN A 581 -8.03 26.29 3.87
C GLN A 581 -7.99 24.81 3.45
N VAL A 582 -6.79 24.21 3.42
CA VAL A 582 -6.58 22.79 3.06
C VAL A 582 -5.91 22.06 4.21
N GLY A 583 -6.45 20.90 4.59
CA GLY A 583 -5.82 19.99 5.55
C GLY A 583 -4.55 19.34 4.97
N LEU A 584 -3.46 19.33 5.75
CA LEU A 584 -2.23 18.64 5.39
C LEU A 584 -2.36 17.15 5.74
N TYR A 585 -2.31 16.25 4.75
CA TYR A 585 -2.40 14.80 5.04
C TYR A 585 -1.08 14.20 5.52
N CYS A 586 0.02 14.53 4.84
CA CYS A 586 1.36 14.03 5.12
C CYS A 586 2.42 15.08 4.72
N LEU A 587 3.46 15.21 5.54
CA LEU A 587 4.68 15.95 5.23
C LEU A 587 5.89 15.05 5.44
N ALA A 588 6.60 14.73 4.36
CA ALA A 588 7.83 13.94 4.37
C ALA A 588 9.04 14.83 4.09
N LEU A 589 10.05 14.80 4.97
CA LEU A 589 11.31 15.53 4.82
C LEU A 589 12.40 14.57 4.34
N VAL A 590 13.02 14.87 3.19
CA VAL A 590 14.07 14.03 2.59
C VAL A 590 15.42 14.77 2.55
N PRO A 591 16.56 14.04 2.47
CA PRO A 591 17.86 14.67 2.30
C PRO A 591 17.93 15.54 1.02
N ALA A 592 18.79 16.57 1.03
CA ALA A 592 18.93 17.44 -0.13
C ALA A 592 19.45 16.67 -1.36
N ASN A 593 18.92 16.99 -2.55
CA ASN A 593 19.24 16.36 -3.84
C ASN A 593 18.89 14.86 -3.99
N THR A 594 18.08 14.27 -3.11
CA THR A 594 17.64 12.87 -3.27
C THR A 594 16.33 12.74 -4.04
N LEU A 595 15.53 13.81 -4.13
CA LEU A 595 14.31 13.80 -4.94
C LEU A 595 14.63 13.60 -6.42
N PRO A 596 13.84 12.77 -7.14
CA PRO A 596 13.93 12.64 -8.58
C PRO A 596 13.85 13.99 -9.30
N LYS A 597 14.72 14.22 -10.30
CA LYS A 597 14.82 15.50 -11.03
C LYS A 597 14.58 15.31 -12.52
N THR A 598 13.89 16.28 -13.12
CA THR A 598 13.79 16.44 -14.57
C THR A 598 15.14 16.91 -15.16
N PRO A 599 15.39 16.74 -16.47
CA PRO A 599 16.65 17.20 -17.10
C PRO A 599 16.91 18.71 -17.04
N LEU A 600 15.86 19.52 -16.82
CA LEU A 600 15.95 20.96 -16.55
C LEU A 600 16.02 21.28 -15.05
N GLY A 601 16.23 20.26 -14.22
CA GLY A 601 16.45 20.28 -12.78
C GLY A 601 15.28 20.75 -11.92
N GLY A 602 14.04 20.65 -12.42
CA GLY A 602 12.85 20.69 -11.56
C GLY A 602 12.59 19.32 -10.93
N ILE A 603 11.80 19.24 -9.86
CA ILE A 603 11.42 17.96 -9.24
C ILE A 603 10.53 17.16 -10.20
N HIS A 604 10.78 15.86 -10.34
CA HIS A 604 9.93 14.95 -11.11
C HIS A 604 8.80 14.44 -10.21
N ILE A 605 7.68 15.16 -10.19
CA ILE A 605 6.56 14.95 -9.25
C ILE A 605 5.99 13.53 -9.33
N CYS A 606 5.73 13.01 -10.52
CA CYS A 606 5.13 11.68 -10.68
C CYS A 606 6.02 10.55 -10.13
N GLU A 607 7.33 10.66 -10.35
CA GLU A 607 8.29 9.67 -9.86
C GLU A 607 8.46 9.80 -8.35
N THR A 608 8.50 11.03 -7.83
CA THR A 608 8.52 11.28 -6.38
C THR A 608 7.30 10.69 -5.69
N LYS A 609 6.10 10.89 -6.26
CA LYS A 609 4.86 10.30 -5.76
C LYS A 609 4.92 8.77 -5.78
N GLN A 610 5.41 8.18 -6.87
CA GLN A 610 5.56 6.73 -6.97
C GLN A 610 6.54 6.19 -5.92
N SER A 611 7.71 6.82 -5.76
CA SER A 611 8.68 6.48 -4.72
C SER A 611 8.10 6.56 -3.32
N PHE A 612 7.24 7.55 -3.03
CA PHE A 612 6.54 7.61 -1.74
C PHE A 612 5.55 6.45 -1.58
N LEU A 613 4.71 6.18 -2.59
CA LEU A 613 3.69 5.13 -2.53
C LEU A 613 4.30 3.72 -2.46
N ASP A 614 5.51 3.55 -3.00
CA ASP A 614 6.23 2.28 -2.97
C ASP A 614 7.16 2.14 -1.75
N GLY A 615 7.24 3.16 -0.88
CA GLY A 615 8.11 3.15 0.30
C GLY A 615 9.60 3.24 0.01
N ASN A 616 10.00 3.95 -1.05
CA ASN A 616 11.38 4.11 -1.51
C ASN A 616 11.86 5.57 -1.47
N LEU A 617 11.19 6.43 -0.69
CA LEU A 617 11.54 7.85 -0.60
C LEU A 617 12.60 8.12 0.48
N HIS A 618 12.66 7.26 1.50
CA HIS A 618 13.60 7.30 2.62
C HIS A 618 13.64 8.67 3.31
N PRO A 619 12.49 9.16 3.84
CA PRO A 619 12.45 10.43 4.53
C PRO A 619 13.27 10.37 5.83
N CYS A 620 13.90 11.49 6.19
CA CYS A 620 14.55 11.68 7.48
C CYS A 620 13.53 11.96 8.60
N ASN A 621 12.34 12.46 8.26
CA ASN A 621 11.27 12.71 9.22
C ASN A 621 9.92 12.76 8.49
N ILE A 622 8.85 12.38 9.20
CA ILE A 622 7.50 12.38 8.66
C ILE A 622 6.50 12.93 9.68
N LEU A 623 5.52 13.67 9.19
CA LEU A 623 4.37 14.14 9.95
C LEU A 623 3.10 13.72 9.21
N MET A 624 2.26 12.94 9.89
CA MET A 624 0.96 12.51 9.39
C MET A 624 -0.13 13.28 10.12
N CYS A 625 -1.09 13.86 9.39
CA CYS A 625 -2.26 14.53 10.00
C CYS A 625 -3.60 14.08 9.38
N PRO A 626 -3.88 12.77 9.31
CA PRO A 626 -5.07 12.23 8.64
C PRO A 626 -6.39 12.67 9.29
N HIS A 627 -6.42 12.96 10.60
CA HIS A 627 -7.65 13.32 11.32
C HIS A 627 -8.23 14.66 10.83
N THR A 628 -7.38 15.60 10.45
CA THR A 628 -7.80 16.91 9.92
C THR A 628 -8.28 16.85 8.46
N CYS A 629 -7.90 15.80 7.73
CA CYS A 629 -8.11 15.72 6.28
C CYS A 629 -9.27 14.81 5.88
N VAL A 630 -9.56 13.79 6.69
CA VAL A 630 -10.52 12.74 6.33
C VAL A 630 -11.85 12.98 7.04
N THR A 631 -12.77 13.65 6.37
CA THR A 631 -14.10 13.99 6.91
C THR A 631 -15.17 12.93 6.61
N ASN A 632 -15.01 12.17 5.51
CA ASN A 632 -16.01 11.22 4.99
C ASN A 632 -15.87 9.80 5.55
N MET A 633 -15.73 9.68 6.87
CA MET A 633 -15.59 8.39 7.53
C MET A 633 -16.95 7.71 7.76
N PRO A 634 -17.04 6.37 7.75
CA PRO A 634 -18.28 5.65 7.98
C PRO A 634 -18.96 6.08 9.28
N LYS A 635 -20.26 6.31 9.22
CA LYS A 635 -21.09 6.53 10.40
C LYS A 635 -21.75 5.21 10.81
N PRO A 636 -21.87 4.91 12.11
CA PRO A 636 -22.66 3.78 12.55
C PRO A 636 -24.11 3.97 12.08
N ARG A 637 -24.80 2.88 11.80
CA ARG A 637 -26.26 2.94 11.61
C ARG A 637 -26.89 3.45 12.91
N GLN A 638 -27.92 4.30 12.81
CA GLN A 638 -28.78 4.57 13.95
C GLN A 638 -29.28 3.21 14.49
N LYS A 639 -28.99 2.93 15.77
CA LYS A 639 -29.58 1.77 16.45
C LYS A 639 -31.10 1.91 16.31
N GLN A 640 -31.77 0.87 15.79
CA GLN A 640 -33.23 0.90 15.69
C GLN A 640 -33.82 1.17 17.07
N PRO A 641 -34.87 2.00 17.18
CA PRO A 641 -35.51 2.28 18.46
C PRO A 641 -35.92 0.95 19.13
N VAL A 642 -35.68 0.90 20.43
CA VAL A 642 -35.77 -0.29 21.31
C VAL A 642 -37.21 -0.83 21.44
N ASP A 643 -38.18 -0.26 20.74
CA ASP A 643 -39.60 -0.59 20.85
C ASP A 643 -39.98 -1.95 20.24
N VAL A 644 -39.13 -2.55 19.40
CA VAL A 644 -39.35 -3.89 18.83
C VAL A 644 -38.57 -4.93 19.63
N GLY A 645 -39.26 -5.63 20.53
CA GLY A 645 -38.66 -6.67 21.36
C GLY A 645 -38.01 -7.82 20.56
N PRO A 646 -37.01 -8.53 21.13
CA PRO A 646 -36.28 -9.61 20.44
C PRO A 646 -37.17 -10.73 19.88
N ALA A 647 -38.29 -11.04 20.55
CA ALA A 647 -39.28 -12.00 20.09
C ALA A 647 -39.99 -11.56 18.79
N SER A 648 -40.30 -10.26 18.67
CA SER A 648 -40.91 -9.68 17.46
C SER A 648 -39.95 -9.71 16.27
N MET A 649 -38.64 -9.56 16.50
CA MET A 649 -37.63 -9.72 15.45
C MET A 649 -37.49 -11.16 14.97
N LEU A 650 -37.59 -12.16 15.86
CA LEU A 650 -37.60 -13.57 15.46
C LEU A 650 -38.84 -13.93 14.66
N VAL A 651 -40.03 -13.50 15.10
CA VAL A 651 -41.28 -13.68 14.33
C VAL A 651 -41.16 -13.00 12.97
N GLY A 652 -40.66 -11.76 12.90
CA GLY A 652 -40.43 -11.07 11.63
C GLY A 652 -39.46 -11.82 10.71
N ASN A 653 -38.38 -12.40 11.25
CA ASN A 653 -37.43 -13.21 10.49
C ASN A 653 -38.04 -14.54 10.01
N LEU A 654 -38.78 -15.25 10.86
CA LEU A 654 -39.49 -16.49 10.50
C LEU A 654 -40.57 -16.24 9.44
N VAL A 655 -41.35 -15.18 9.59
CA VAL A 655 -42.38 -14.75 8.61
C VAL A 655 -41.73 -14.34 7.28
N ALA A 656 -40.54 -13.74 7.31
CA ALA A 656 -39.73 -13.46 6.12
C ALA A 656 -39.00 -14.71 5.57
N GLY A 657 -39.26 -15.91 6.10
CA GLY A 657 -38.66 -17.17 5.64
C GLY A 657 -37.18 -17.34 5.99
N LYS A 658 -36.63 -16.54 6.90
CA LYS A 658 -35.22 -16.64 7.31
C LYS A 658 -35.04 -17.77 8.31
N ARG A 659 -34.17 -18.71 7.94
CA ARG A 659 -33.73 -19.82 8.79
C ARG A 659 -32.97 -19.29 10.03
N ILE A 660 -33.33 -19.80 11.21
CA ILE A 660 -32.51 -19.72 12.42
C ILE A 660 -31.30 -20.62 12.19
N ALA A 661 -30.12 -20.24 12.70
CA ALA A 661 -28.87 -20.90 12.37
C ALA A 661 -28.39 -21.91 13.46
N PRO A 662 -29.12 -23.00 13.82
CA PRO A 662 -28.54 -24.07 14.59
C PRO A 662 -27.83 -25.06 13.67
N ALA A 663 -26.80 -25.72 14.19
CA ALA A 663 -26.15 -26.84 13.55
C ALA A 663 -25.88 -27.92 14.59
N THR A 664 -26.02 -29.18 14.20
CA THR A 664 -25.91 -30.32 15.09
C THR A 664 -25.03 -31.35 14.43
N GLY A 665 -24.03 -31.85 15.17
CA GLY A 665 -23.24 -32.99 14.74
C GLY A 665 -24.06 -34.28 14.80
N ARG A 666 -23.51 -35.35 14.23
CA ARG A 666 -24.14 -36.68 14.25
C ARG A 666 -24.52 -37.09 15.67
N GLU A 667 -25.59 -37.85 15.84
CA GLU A 667 -25.91 -38.40 17.15
C GLU A 667 -24.78 -39.31 17.65
N LEU A 668 -24.44 -39.19 18.94
CA LEU A 668 -23.69 -40.21 19.65
C LEU A 668 -24.63 -41.41 19.81
N GLY A 669 -24.79 -42.23 18.75
CA GLY A 669 -25.83 -43.27 18.67
C GLY A 669 -26.01 -44.10 19.95
N VAL A 670 -27.25 -44.57 20.17
CA VAL A 670 -27.59 -45.49 21.26
C VAL A 670 -26.80 -46.77 21.03
N VAL A 671 -25.97 -47.12 22.02
CA VAL A 671 -25.05 -48.26 21.95
C VAL A 671 -25.88 -49.53 21.86
N ASP A 672 -25.93 -50.17 20.69
CA ASP A 672 -26.54 -51.49 20.56
C ASP A 672 -25.81 -52.48 21.49
N ASP A 673 -26.55 -53.40 22.10
CA ASP A 673 -26.21 -54.15 23.32
C ASP A 673 -24.91 -55.01 23.28
N GLN A 674 -24.15 -55.00 22.17
CA GLN A 674 -23.10 -55.99 21.88
C GLN A 674 -21.64 -55.47 21.86
N ASP A 675 -21.37 -54.16 21.96
CA ASP A 675 -19.97 -53.66 21.96
C ASP A 675 -19.30 -53.62 23.35
N LEU A 676 -18.15 -54.28 23.46
CA LEU A 676 -17.24 -54.45 24.63
C LEU A 676 -16.85 -53.16 25.38
N ILE A 677 -17.12 -51.98 24.81
CA ILE A 677 -16.80 -50.65 25.34
C ILE A 677 -17.73 -50.26 26.51
N ARG A 678 -18.83 -51.00 26.73
CA ARG A 678 -19.77 -50.80 27.83
C ARG A 678 -19.21 -50.97 29.25
N LYS A 679 -18.05 -51.62 29.44
CA LYS A 679 -17.57 -51.92 30.81
C LYS A 679 -16.73 -50.83 31.46
N HIS A 680 -16.26 -49.83 30.73
CA HIS A 680 -15.25 -48.88 31.26
C HIS A 680 -15.74 -47.44 31.14
N GLN A 681 -16.39 -46.96 32.21
CA GLN A 681 -16.91 -45.59 32.32
C GLN A 681 -15.77 -44.56 32.41
N PHE A 682 -14.58 -45.00 32.85
CA PHE A 682 -13.42 -44.17 33.11
C PHE A 682 -12.23 -44.55 32.21
N LEU A 683 -11.41 -43.55 31.83
CA LEU A 683 -10.16 -43.79 31.07
C LEU A 683 -9.17 -44.69 31.82
N SER A 684 -9.12 -44.60 33.15
CA SER A 684 -8.28 -45.45 33.99
C SER A 684 -8.63 -46.92 33.84
N GLU A 685 -9.92 -47.24 33.80
CA GLU A 685 -10.40 -48.61 33.56
C GLU A 685 -10.11 -49.07 32.12
N SER A 686 -10.21 -48.16 31.15
CA SER A 686 -9.88 -48.45 29.75
C SER A 686 -8.41 -48.87 29.59
N LEU A 687 -7.49 -48.19 30.28
CA LEU A 687 -6.07 -48.57 30.29
C LEU A 687 -5.84 -49.94 30.95
N GLN A 688 -6.47 -50.18 32.11
CA GLN A 688 -6.37 -51.47 32.82
C GLN A 688 -6.86 -52.63 31.96
N TRP A 689 -8.02 -52.45 31.34
CA TRP A 689 -8.62 -53.45 30.46
C TRP A 689 -7.70 -53.78 29.29
N ARG A 690 -7.20 -52.76 28.58
CA ARG A 690 -6.26 -52.98 27.46
C ARG A 690 -4.98 -53.67 27.90
N ALA A 691 -4.44 -53.29 29.07
CA ALA A 691 -3.25 -53.93 29.61
C ALA A 691 -3.47 -55.42 29.97
N GLN A 692 -4.72 -55.84 30.19
CA GLN A 692 -5.09 -57.24 30.45
C GLN A 692 -5.43 -57.99 29.16
N THR A 693 -6.15 -57.37 28.22
CA THR A 693 -6.63 -58.02 27.00
C THR A 693 -5.60 -58.07 25.88
N ASP A 694 -4.80 -57.01 25.73
CA ASP A 694 -3.81 -56.88 24.66
C ASP A 694 -2.54 -56.16 25.18
N PRO A 695 -1.78 -56.82 26.08
CA PRO A 695 -0.69 -56.20 26.83
C PRO A 695 0.44 -55.64 25.96
N GLU A 696 0.72 -56.29 24.84
CA GLU A 696 1.82 -55.97 23.93
C GLU A 696 1.45 -54.93 22.86
N HIS A 697 0.17 -54.56 22.76
CA HIS A 697 -0.27 -53.54 21.82
C HIS A 697 0.34 -52.18 22.11
N VAL A 698 0.99 -51.59 21.11
CA VAL A 698 1.71 -50.32 21.21
C VAL A 698 0.73 -49.16 21.08
N LEU A 699 0.57 -48.37 22.14
CA LEU A 699 -0.24 -47.15 22.12
C LEU A 699 0.55 -45.92 21.71
N TYR A 700 1.82 -45.84 22.10
CA TYR A 700 2.63 -44.62 21.90
C TYR A 700 4.03 -44.93 21.39
N VAL A 701 4.48 -44.11 20.45
CA VAL A 701 5.85 -44.08 19.93
C VAL A 701 6.31 -42.63 19.94
N LEU A 702 7.33 -42.30 20.74
CA LEU A 702 7.94 -40.97 20.81
C LEU A 702 9.18 -40.92 19.92
N LEU A 703 9.23 -39.95 19.01
CA LEU A 703 10.37 -39.73 18.11
C LEU A 703 11.27 -38.58 18.59
N ASN A 704 12.55 -38.66 18.26
CA ASN A 704 13.51 -37.55 18.37
C ASN A 704 13.75 -36.84 17.03
N SER A 705 14.60 -35.82 17.02
CA SER A 705 15.04 -35.06 15.83
C SER A 705 15.60 -35.89 14.68
N LYS A 706 16.06 -37.12 14.93
CA LYS A 706 16.55 -38.05 13.90
C LYS A 706 15.45 -38.95 13.31
N GLY A 707 14.21 -38.83 13.78
CA GLY A 707 13.09 -39.71 13.41
C GLY A 707 13.16 -41.11 14.02
N VAL A 708 14.00 -41.30 15.03
CA VAL A 708 14.19 -42.61 15.69
C VAL A 708 13.29 -42.70 16.93
N PRO A 709 12.57 -43.82 17.13
CA PRO A 709 11.84 -44.08 18.36
C PRO A 709 12.78 -44.06 19.58
N VAL A 710 12.61 -43.08 20.46
CA VAL A 710 13.37 -42.97 21.72
C VAL A 710 12.64 -43.58 22.90
N CYS A 711 11.31 -43.65 22.83
CA CYS A 711 10.50 -44.33 23.83
C CYS A 711 9.24 -44.90 23.16
N THR A 712 8.87 -46.12 23.54
CA THR A 712 7.60 -46.74 23.17
C THR A 712 6.86 -47.15 24.44
N ALA A 713 5.53 -47.18 24.37
CA ALA A 713 4.69 -47.70 25.44
C ALA A 713 3.62 -48.62 24.88
N THR A 714 3.71 -49.88 25.26
CA THR A 714 2.59 -50.83 25.15
C THR A 714 1.55 -50.57 26.23
N CYS A 715 0.36 -51.14 26.08
CA CYS A 715 -0.71 -51.06 27.07
C CYS A 715 -0.20 -51.49 28.47
N ALA A 716 0.51 -52.62 28.55
CA ALA A 716 1.06 -53.11 29.80
C ALA A 716 2.20 -52.24 30.36
N GLN A 717 3.07 -51.69 29.50
CA GLN A 717 4.15 -50.81 29.94
C GLN A 717 3.61 -49.50 30.51
N LEU A 718 2.65 -48.87 29.84
CA LEU A 718 2.03 -47.63 30.31
C LEU A 718 1.30 -47.85 31.65
N HIS A 719 0.51 -48.93 31.73
CA HIS A 719 -0.18 -49.32 32.96
C HIS A 719 0.79 -49.51 34.14
N LYS A 720 1.88 -50.26 33.94
CA LYS A 720 2.90 -50.49 34.99
C LYS A 720 3.61 -49.20 35.41
N ARG A 721 3.87 -48.27 34.48
CA ARG A 721 4.47 -46.95 34.84
C ARG A 721 3.50 -46.12 35.67
N ALA A 722 2.22 -46.08 35.29
CA ALA A 722 1.17 -45.39 36.06
C ALA A 722 1.01 -45.96 37.48
N GLU A 723 1.02 -47.30 37.64
CA GLU A 723 0.99 -47.95 38.97
C GLU A 723 2.17 -47.53 39.85
N LYS A 724 3.38 -47.47 39.30
CA LYS A 724 4.56 -47.05 40.05
C LYS A 724 4.49 -45.59 40.50
N ILE A 725 4.00 -44.70 39.63
CA ILE A 725 3.79 -43.28 40.00
C ILE A 725 2.72 -43.17 41.09
N THR A 726 1.65 -43.98 41.01
CA THR A 726 0.62 -44.09 42.05
C THR A 726 1.24 -44.48 43.40
N ALA A 727 2.11 -45.49 43.42
CA ALA A 727 2.81 -45.91 44.64
C ALA A 727 3.69 -44.78 45.22
N THR A 728 4.40 -44.03 44.38
CA THR A 728 5.19 -42.85 44.82
C THR A 728 4.31 -41.77 45.43
N LEU A 729 3.14 -41.48 44.82
CA LEU A 729 2.20 -40.47 45.32
C LEU A 729 1.68 -40.84 46.71
N TYR A 730 1.36 -42.12 46.96
CA TYR A 730 0.96 -42.58 48.28
C TYR A 730 2.09 -42.55 49.31
N GLU A 731 3.32 -42.95 48.94
CA GLU A 731 4.45 -43.02 49.88
C GLU A 731 5.04 -41.65 50.22
N LYS A 732 5.18 -40.76 49.24
CA LYS A 732 5.93 -39.49 49.37
C LYS A 732 5.05 -38.24 49.36
N GLY A 733 3.80 -38.34 48.93
CA GLY A 733 2.96 -37.18 48.65
C GLY A 733 2.21 -36.64 49.87
N GLY A 734 1.82 -37.48 50.84
CA GLY A 734 0.91 -37.07 51.92
C GLY A 734 -0.41 -36.50 51.40
N LEU A 735 -0.84 -36.93 50.21
CA LEU A 735 -1.95 -36.36 49.46
C LEU A 735 -3.28 -37.06 49.77
N ASN A 736 -4.36 -36.30 49.70
CA ASN A 736 -5.74 -36.78 49.81
C ASN A 736 -6.40 -36.89 48.44
N THR A 737 -7.39 -37.78 48.32
CA THR A 737 -8.23 -37.86 47.11
C THR A 737 -8.83 -36.48 46.79
N GLY A 738 -8.70 -36.05 45.54
CA GLY A 738 -9.12 -34.75 45.06
C GLY A 738 -8.05 -33.66 45.10
N ASP A 739 -6.86 -33.93 45.64
CA ASP A 739 -5.76 -32.95 45.61
C ASP A 739 -5.26 -32.72 44.19
N ASN A 740 -4.93 -31.46 43.89
CA ASN A 740 -4.39 -31.06 42.59
C ASN A 740 -2.90 -31.36 42.51
N VAL A 741 -2.48 -32.05 41.46
CA VAL A 741 -1.08 -32.44 41.23
C VAL A 741 -0.60 -31.86 39.90
N VAL A 742 0.38 -30.97 39.96
CA VAL A 742 0.95 -30.37 38.76
C VAL A 742 1.91 -31.35 38.08
N LEU A 743 1.69 -31.55 36.78
CA LEU A 743 2.53 -32.39 35.92
C LEU A 743 3.44 -31.47 35.10
N LEU A 744 4.69 -31.36 35.53
CA LEU A 744 5.70 -30.53 34.87
C LEU A 744 6.69 -31.44 34.13
N TYR A 745 6.41 -31.71 32.86
CA TYR A 745 7.20 -32.64 32.03
C TYR A 745 7.47 -32.07 30.64
N PRO A 746 8.61 -32.40 30.01
CA PRO A 746 8.73 -32.24 28.57
C PRO A 746 7.69 -33.13 27.85
N PRO A 747 7.33 -32.84 26.59
CA PRO A 747 6.39 -33.67 25.85
C PRO A 747 6.95 -35.10 25.70
N GLY A 748 6.27 -36.08 26.28
CA GLY A 748 6.71 -37.46 26.22
C GLY A 748 5.79 -38.43 26.95
N ILE A 749 6.16 -39.71 26.93
CA ILE A 749 5.38 -40.80 27.52
C ILE A 749 5.31 -40.69 29.05
N ASP A 750 6.30 -40.07 29.70
CA ASP A 750 6.31 -39.94 31.16
C ASP A 750 5.24 -38.96 31.65
N LEU A 751 4.92 -37.90 30.87
CA LEU A 751 3.76 -37.04 31.11
C LEU A 751 2.45 -37.86 31.10
N ILE A 752 2.32 -38.75 30.11
CA ILE A 752 1.13 -39.61 29.96
C ILE A 752 1.05 -40.58 31.14
N ALA A 753 2.15 -41.24 31.50
CA ALA A 753 2.20 -42.14 32.64
C ALA A 753 1.87 -41.42 33.97
N ALA A 754 2.38 -40.21 34.15
CA ALA A 754 2.10 -39.39 35.34
C ALA A 754 0.63 -38.97 35.43
N PHE A 755 0.01 -38.64 34.29
CA PHE A 755 -1.42 -38.38 34.22
C PHE A 755 -2.26 -39.56 34.69
N TYR A 756 -2.04 -40.76 34.13
CA TYR A 756 -2.77 -41.96 34.57
C TYR A 756 -2.42 -42.38 36.00
N GLY A 757 -1.18 -42.14 36.45
CA GLY A 757 -0.78 -42.35 37.84
C GLY A 757 -1.54 -41.47 38.83
N CYS A 758 -1.82 -40.21 38.47
CA CYS A 758 -2.67 -39.33 39.27
C CYS A 758 -4.11 -39.85 39.34
N LEU A 759 -4.67 -40.27 38.19
CA LEU A 759 -6.03 -40.85 38.16
C LEU A 759 -6.14 -42.12 39.02
N TYR A 760 -5.11 -42.97 39.00
CA TYR A 760 -5.04 -44.18 39.83
C TYR A 760 -4.87 -43.88 41.32
N ALA A 761 -4.35 -42.72 41.69
CA ALA A 761 -4.26 -42.25 43.08
C ALA A 761 -5.51 -41.47 43.53
N GLY A 762 -6.43 -41.14 42.62
CA GLY A 762 -7.56 -40.26 42.89
C GLY A 762 -7.20 -38.78 43.02
N MET A 763 -6.07 -38.38 42.42
CA MET A 763 -5.58 -37.01 42.36
C MET A 763 -6.04 -36.34 41.06
N ILE A 764 -6.14 -35.02 41.06
CA ILE A 764 -6.54 -34.24 39.88
C ILE A 764 -5.28 -33.70 39.19
N PRO A 765 -4.85 -34.27 38.06
CA PRO A 765 -3.69 -33.78 37.34
C PRO A 765 -3.93 -32.39 36.73
N VAL A 766 -2.87 -31.57 36.74
CA VAL A 766 -2.83 -30.23 36.14
C VAL A 766 -1.60 -30.18 35.23
N THR A 767 -1.78 -30.23 33.92
CA THR A 767 -0.67 -30.24 32.97
C THR A 767 -0.10 -28.84 32.77
N VAL A 768 1.21 -28.70 32.95
CA VAL A 768 1.89 -27.40 32.83
C VAL A 768 3.10 -27.54 31.91
N ARG A 769 3.24 -26.57 30.99
CA ARG A 769 4.43 -26.50 30.15
C ARG A 769 5.67 -26.20 31.01
N PRO A 770 6.79 -26.94 30.85
CA PRO A 770 8.03 -26.64 31.52
C PRO A 770 8.59 -25.27 31.08
N PRO A 771 9.23 -24.52 32.00
CA PRO A 771 9.83 -23.24 31.65
C PRO A 771 11.04 -23.45 30.74
N HIS A 772 11.29 -22.51 29.82
CA HIS A 772 12.38 -22.63 28.85
C HIS A 772 13.72 -22.25 29.50
N PRO A 773 14.76 -23.11 29.47
CA PRO A 773 16.02 -22.86 30.19
C PRO A 773 16.72 -21.55 29.78
N GLN A 774 16.69 -21.20 28.49
CA GLN A 774 17.37 -20.00 27.97
C GLN A 774 16.58 -18.70 28.25
N ASN A 775 15.30 -18.79 28.59
CA ASN A 775 14.43 -17.64 28.85
C ASN A 775 13.60 -17.86 30.12
N LEU A 776 14.32 -18.24 31.19
CA LEU A 776 13.70 -18.66 32.44
C LEU A 776 12.94 -17.51 33.12
N ALA A 777 13.49 -16.30 33.07
CA ALA A 777 12.89 -15.10 33.67
C ALA A 777 11.51 -14.76 33.08
N ALA A 778 11.31 -14.96 31.78
CA ALA A 778 10.02 -14.71 31.12
C ALA A 778 9.03 -15.88 31.27
N THR A 779 9.51 -17.13 31.26
CA THR A 779 8.63 -18.31 31.20
C THR A 779 8.22 -18.88 32.55
N LEU A 780 9.10 -18.79 33.56
CA LEU A 780 8.87 -19.31 34.90
C LEU A 780 7.70 -18.63 35.65
N PRO A 781 7.45 -17.31 35.53
CA PRO A 781 6.29 -16.67 36.17
C PRO A 781 4.95 -17.29 35.77
N THR A 782 4.78 -17.71 34.51
CA THR A 782 3.54 -18.36 34.05
C THR A 782 3.36 -19.73 34.72
N VAL A 783 4.44 -20.51 34.84
CA VAL A 783 4.44 -21.81 35.55
C VAL A 783 4.05 -21.60 37.01
N ARG A 784 4.63 -20.59 37.66
CA ARG A 784 4.30 -20.24 39.05
C ARG A 784 2.83 -19.85 39.20
N MET A 785 2.32 -19.01 38.30
CA MET A 785 0.92 -18.56 38.32
C MET A 785 -0.05 -19.75 38.22
N ILE A 786 0.21 -20.73 37.34
CA ILE A 786 -0.65 -21.92 37.25
C ILE A 786 -0.60 -22.76 38.53
N ILE A 787 0.57 -22.93 39.13
CA ILE A 787 0.74 -23.67 40.39
C ILE A 787 -0.05 -23.00 41.54
N ASP A 788 0.02 -21.67 41.61
CA ASP A 788 -0.70 -20.89 42.64
C ASP A 788 -2.22 -20.92 42.45
N VAL A 789 -2.69 -20.70 41.22
CA VAL A 789 -4.12 -20.70 40.89
C VAL A 789 -4.71 -22.09 41.00
N SER A 790 -3.99 -23.14 40.61
CA SER A 790 -4.43 -24.53 40.77
C SER A 790 -4.34 -25.06 42.20
N LYS A 791 -3.78 -24.32 43.16
CA LYS A 791 -3.57 -24.80 44.55
C LYS A 791 -2.92 -26.19 44.60
N ALA A 792 -1.90 -26.39 43.77
CA ALA A 792 -1.26 -27.69 43.64
C ALA A 792 -0.63 -28.13 44.97
N ALA A 793 -1.00 -29.32 45.45
CA ALA A 793 -0.41 -29.92 46.65
C ALA A 793 0.99 -30.50 46.37
N CYS A 794 1.25 -30.87 45.12
CA CYS A 794 2.51 -31.48 44.69
C CYS A 794 2.83 -31.15 43.22
N ILE A 795 4.12 -31.13 42.89
CA ILE A 795 4.64 -31.09 41.51
C ILE A 795 5.32 -32.42 41.22
N LEU A 796 4.86 -33.13 40.19
CA LEU A 796 5.55 -34.27 39.60
C LEU A 796 6.43 -33.79 38.44
N THR A 797 7.70 -34.18 38.45
CA THR A 797 8.66 -33.80 37.40
C THR A 797 9.84 -34.76 37.32
N THR A 798 10.73 -34.53 36.36
CA THR A 798 11.98 -35.28 36.19
C THR A 798 13.15 -34.57 36.89
N GLN A 799 14.23 -35.30 37.13
CA GLN A 799 15.42 -34.79 37.81
C GLN A 799 16.03 -33.56 37.10
N PRO A 800 16.13 -33.48 35.76
CA PRO A 800 16.63 -32.28 35.07
C PRO A 800 15.78 -31.03 35.32
N LEU A 801 14.45 -31.14 35.26
CA LEU A 801 13.56 -30.00 35.51
C LEU A 801 13.55 -29.60 36.98
N MET A 802 13.66 -30.56 37.90
CA MET A 802 13.83 -30.26 39.33
C MET A 802 15.07 -29.41 39.59
N ARG A 803 16.19 -29.66 38.88
CA ARG A 803 17.40 -28.82 38.98
C ARG A 803 17.15 -27.39 38.47
N ILE A 804 16.40 -27.23 37.38
CA ILE A 804 16.03 -25.92 36.83
C ILE A 804 15.18 -25.13 37.82
N LEU A 805 14.14 -25.75 38.40
CA LEU A 805 13.26 -25.09 39.38
C LEU A 805 13.99 -24.66 40.66
N ARG A 806 15.10 -25.33 41.01
CA ARG A 806 15.94 -25.05 42.18
C ARG A 806 17.20 -24.23 41.85
N SER A 807 17.34 -23.74 40.61
CA SER A 807 18.53 -22.99 40.18
C SER A 807 18.57 -21.59 40.81
N ARG A 808 19.76 -20.97 40.79
CA ARG A 808 19.92 -19.57 41.25
C ARG A 808 19.13 -18.58 40.38
N GLU A 809 19.06 -18.84 39.08
CA GLU A 809 18.31 -18.02 38.11
C GLU A 809 16.79 -18.10 38.38
N ALA A 810 16.28 -19.29 38.71
CA ALA A 810 14.89 -19.47 39.13
C ALA A 810 14.60 -18.67 40.41
N ALA A 811 15.51 -18.72 41.38
CA ALA A 811 15.39 -17.98 42.63
C ALA A 811 15.41 -16.45 42.47
N ALA A 812 15.96 -15.93 41.37
CA ALA A 812 15.90 -14.52 41.04
C ALA A 812 14.54 -14.09 40.47
N SER A 813 13.77 -15.03 39.91
CA SER A 813 12.49 -14.74 39.24
C SER A 813 11.28 -15.05 40.12
N VAL A 814 11.33 -16.11 40.93
CA VAL A 814 10.25 -16.54 41.82
C VAL A 814 10.80 -17.04 43.15
N ASN A 815 10.00 -16.96 44.22
CA ASN A 815 10.42 -17.46 45.53
C ASN A 815 10.41 -19.00 45.57
N VAL A 816 11.56 -19.61 45.28
CA VAL A 816 11.74 -21.08 45.22
C VAL A 816 11.39 -21.80 46.53
N LYS A 817 11.39 -21.12 47.68
CA LYS A 817 10.98 -21.72 48.98
C LYS A 817 9.48 -21.97 49.09
N THR A 818 8.68 -21.35 48.22
CA THR A 818 7.21 -21.45 48.22
C THR A 818 6.67 -22.49 47.24
N TRP A 819 7.55 -23.29 46.63
CA TRP A 819 7.10 -24.42 45.82
C TRP A 819 6.42 -25.47 46.71
N PRO A 820 5.32 -26.10 46.25
CA PRO A 820 4.79 -27.29 46.88
C PRO A 820 5.80 -28.45 46.75
N THR A 821 5.53 -29.58 47.43
CA THR A 821 6.40 -30.75 47.40
C THR A 821 6.70 -31.16 45.96
N ILE A 822 7.99 -31.20 45.59
CA ILE A 822 8.43 -31.62 44.26
C ILE A 822 8.90 -33.08 44.35
N ILE A 823 8.22 -33.97 43.64
CA ILE A 823 8.53 -35.40 43.59
C ILE A 823 9.20 -35.72 42.25
N ASP A 824 10.34 -36.39 42.34
CA ASP A 824 11.07 -36.95 41.19
C ASP A 824 10.43 -38.27 40.76
N THR A 825 10.19 -38.42 39.46
CA THR A 825 9.69 -39.66 38.85
C THR A 825 10.73 -40.42 38.03
N ASP A 826 11.99 -40.03 38.02
CA ASP A 826 13.06 -40.80 37.37
C ASP A 826 13.45 -42.04 38.21
N ASP A 827 13.26 -41.99 39.54
CA ASP A 827 13.50 -43.10 40.48
C ASP A 827 12.19 -43.60 41.13
N LEU A 828 11.45 -44.42 40.39
CA LEU A 828 10.17 -44.98 40.82
C LEU A 828 10.33 -46.26 41.66
N PRO A 829 9.52 -46.43 42.73
CA PRO A 829 9.57 -47.62 43.57
C PRO A 829 9.18 -48.87 42.79
N ARG A 830 9.73 -50.02 43.20
CA ARG A 830 9.39 -51.34 42.62
C ARG A 830 8.10 -51.93 43.17
N LYS A 831 7.54 -51.34 44.23
CA LYS A 831 6.31 -51.82 44.88
C LYS A 831 5.07 -51.43 44.06
N ARG A 832 4.05 -52.29 44.09
CA ARG A 832 2.72 -51.99 43.54
C ARG A 832 1.93 -51.12 44.53
N PRO A 833 1.03 -50.26 44.05
CA PRO A 833 0.14 -49.53 44.93
C PRO A 833 -0.80 -50.52 45.65
N PRO A 834 -1.19 -50.24 46.91
CA PRO A 834 -2.07 -51.13 47.68
C PRO A 834 -3.47 -51.21 47.07
N GLN A 835 -3.95 -50.11 46.47
CA GLN A 835 -5.25 -50.03 45.79
C GLN A 835 -5.21 -48.98 44.69
N ILE A 836 -5.87 -49.27 43.56
CA ILE A 836 -6.14 -48.29 42.50
C ILE A 836 -7.47 -47.61 42.80
N TYR A 837 -7.47 -46.28 42.79
CA TYR A 837 -8.65 -45.47 42.99
C TYR A 837 -9.65 -45.66 41.85
N LYS A 838 -10.93 -45.79 42.22
CA LYS A 838 -12.06 -45.79 41.30
C LYS A 838 -12.97 -44.61 41.67
N PRO A 839 -13.20 -43.64 40.75
CA PRO A 839 -14.08 -42.52 41.04
C PRO A 839 -15.50 -43.00 41.39
N PRO A 840 -16.15 -42.41 42.41
CA PRO A 840 -17.50 -42.80 42.82
C PRO A 840 -18.56 -42.45 41.76
N THR A 841 -18.36 -41.35 41.01
CA THR A 841 -19.26 -40.92 39.92
C THR A 841 -18.44 -40.38 38.74
N ALA A 842 -19.04 -40.36 37.55
CA ALA A 842 -18.41 -39.79 36.36
C ALA A 842 -18.38 -38.25 36.35
N GLU A 843 -19.12 -37.59 37.24
CA GLU A 843 -19.09 -36.12 37.39
C GLU A 843 -17.86 -35.61 38.15
N MET A 844 -17.14 -36.51 38.83
CA MET A 844 -15.87 -36.17 39.47
C MET A 844 -14.85 -35.65 38.45
N LEU A 845 -14.00 -34.73 38.90
CA LEU A 845 -12.96 -34.13 38.07
C LEU A 845 -11.92 -35.17 37.65
N ALA A 846 -11.69 -35.26 36.35
CA ALA A 846 -10.62 -36.03 35.75
C ALA A 846 -9.33 -35.22 35.69
N TYR A 847 -9.39 -33.94 35.32
CA TYR A 847 -8.23 -33.04 35.29
C TYR A 847 -8.63 -31.57 35.22
N LEU A 848 -7.67 -30.67 35.43
CA LEU A 848 -7.82 -29.24 35.15
C LEU A 848 -7.01 -28.85 33.92
N ASP A 849 -7.67 -28.20 32.97
CA ASP A 849 -7.05 -27.70 31.75
C ASP A 849 -6.79 -26.20 31.91
N PHE A 850 -5.53 -25.79 31.96
CA PHE A 850 -5.14 -24.39 32.07
C PHE A 850 -4.59 -23.87 30.76
N SER A 851 -5.00 -22.67 30.37
CA SER A 851 -4.39 -21.95 29.27
C SER A 851 -4.33 -20.46 29.56
N VAL A 852 -3.32 -19.81 28.98
CA VAL A 852 -3.23 -18.35 28.94
C VAL A 852 -3.92 -17.90 27.65
N SER A 853 -4.89 -17.00 27.79
CA SER A 853 -5.60 -16.37 26.67
C SER A 853 -4.71 -15.32 26.01
N THR A 854 -5.09 -14.85 24.81
CA THR A 854 -4.39 -13.77 24.11
C THR A 854 -4.44 -12.42 24.83
N THR A 855 -5.33 -12.29 25.82
CA THR A 855 -5.40 -11.14 26.71
C THR A 855 -4.47 -11.23 27.91
N GLY A 856 -3.70 -12.32 28.03
CA GLY A 856 -2.82 -12.60 29.16
C GLY A 856 -3.55 -13.19 30.39
N MET A 857 -4.87 -13.33 30.33
CA MET A 857 -5.65 -13.91 31.43
C MET A 857 -5.47 -15.42 31.47
N LEU A 858 -5.07 -15.94 32.64
CA LEU A 858 -5.00 -17.37 32.91
C LEU A 858 -6.39 -17.93 33.20
N THR A 859 -6.78 -18.96 32.45
CA THR A 859 -8.10 -19.60 32.60
C THR A 859 -7.94 -21.10 32.79
N GLY A 860 -8.41 -21.61 33.94
CA GLY A 860 -8.52 -23.05 34.21
C GLY A 860 -9.95 -23.53 34.00
N VAL A 861 -10.14 -24.68 33.33
CA VAL A 861 -11.46 -25.32 33.20
C VAL A 861 -11.48 -26.71 33.83
N LYS A 862 -12.61 -27.03 34.44
CA LYS A 862 -12.88 -28.27 35.16
C LYS A 862 -13.36 -29.34 34.18
N MET A 863 -12.57 -30.38 33.97
CA MET A 863 -12.94 -31.50 33.08
C MET A 863 -13.34 -32.71 33.91
N SER A 864 -14.61 -33.13 33.83
CA SER A 864 -15.11 -34.33 34.50
C SER A 864 -14.76 -35.61 33.74
N HIS A 865 -14.79 -36.75 34.42
CA HIS A 865 -14.61 -38.06 33.76
C HIS A 865 -15.65 -38.32 32.66
N ALA A 866 -16.91 -37.91 32.86
CA ALA A 866 -17.99 -38.02 31.88
C ALA A 866 -17.69 -37.20 30.62
N ALA A 867 -17.28 -35.95 30.80
CA ALA A 867 -16.95 -35.07 29.67
C ALA A 867 -15.76 -35.62 28.86
N VAL A 868 -14.73 -36.09 29.55
CA VAL A 868 -13.52 -36.66 28.91
C VAL A 868 -13.82 -37.93 28.13
N SER A 869 -14.55 -38.89 28.73
CA SER A 869 -14.93 -40.12 28.03
C SER A 869 -15.79 -39.83 26.79
N THR A 870 -16.70 -38.86 26.88
CA THR A 870 -17.58 -38.49 25.77
C THR A 870 -16.84 -37.71 24.68
N LEU A 871 -15.87 -36.87 25.03
CA LEU A 871 -14.99 -36.20 24.08
C LEU A 871 -14.18 -37.21 23.27
N CYS A 872 -13.51 -38.15 23.96
CA CYS A 872 -12.76 -39.22 23.30
C CYS A 872 -13.65 -40.08 22.38
N ARG A 873 -14.90 -40.35 22.79
CA ARG A 873 -15.88 -41.04 21.94
C ARG A 873 -16.22 -40.26 20.69
N SER A 874 -16.45 -38.96 20.81
CA SER A 874 -16.80 -38.08 19.69
C SER A 874 -15.65 -38.00 18.69
N ILE A 875 -14.41 -37.84 19.16
CA ILE A 875 -13.19 -37.87 18.33
C ILE A 875 -13.00 -39.25 17.68
N LYS A 876 -13.20 -40.35 18.42
CA LYS A 876 -13.12 -41.72 17.90
C LYS A 876 -14.05 -41.92 16.70
N LEU A 877 -15.31 -41.49 16.81
CA LEU A 877 -16.31 -41.60 15.76
C LEU A 877 -16.03 -40.65 14.59
N GLN A 878 -15.54 -39.44 14.86
CA GLN A 878 -15.24 -38.46 13.83
C GLN A 878 -14.03 -38.85 12.97
N CYS A 879 -12.95 -39.33 13.61
CA CYS A 879 -11.70 -39.70 12.95
C CYS A 879 -11.60 -41.20 12.62
N GLU A 880 -12.65 -41.98 12.87
CA GLU A 880 -12.69 -43.44 12.64
C GLU A 880 -11.52 -44.17 13.33
N LEU A 881 -11.34 -43.94 14.63
CA LEU A 881 -10.19 -44.47 15.37
C LEU A 881 -10.46 -45.88 15.93
N TYR A 882 -9.56 -46.81 15.65
CA TYR A 882 -9.59 -48.21 16.11
C TYR A 882 -8.17 -48.76 16.30
N SER A 883 -8.00 -49.94 16.90
CA SER A 883 -6.69 -50.42 17.38
C SER A 883 -5.61 -50.53 16.31
N SER A 884 -5.97 -50.87 15.06
CA SER A 884 -5.02 -50.96 13.95
C SER A 884 -4.75 -49.63 13.23
N ARG A 885 -5.37 -48.52 13.67
CA ARG A 885 -5.14 -47.20 13.10
C ARG A 885 -3.89 -46.55 13.72
N GLN A 886 -3.13 -45.84 12.89
CA GLN A 886 -1.98 -45.02 13.29
C GLN A 886 -2.25 -43.55 12.99
N ILE A 887 -1.92 -42.67 13.93
CA ILE A 887 -1.96 -41.22 13.74
C ILE A 887 -0.62 -40.60 14.15
N ALA A 888 -0.26 -39.48 13.52
CA ALA A 888 0.92 -38.70 13.90
C ALA A 888 0.53 -37.35 14.47
N ILE A 889 1.09 -37.00 15.62
CA ILE A 889 0.72 -35.79 16.36
C ILE A 889 1.96 -34.94 16.57
N CYS A 890 1.96 -33.74 15.99
CA CYS A 890 2.99 -32.71 16.16
C CYS A 890 2.37 -31.48 16.84
N LEU A 891 2.07 -31.62 18.13
CA LEU A 891 1.36 -30.64 18.95
C LEU A 891 1.98 -30.56 20.35
N ASP A 892 1.75 -29.47 21.06
CA ASP A 892 2.06 -29.38 22.48
C ASP A 892 0.99 -30.07 23.35
N PRO A 893 1.37 -30.91 24.33
CA PRO A 893 0.44 -31.71 25.13
C PRO A 893 0.01 -31.05 26.44
N TYR A 894 -0.16 -29.73 26.49
CA TYR A 894 -0.35 -29.04 27.78
C TYR A 894 -1.77 -28.55 28.05
N CYS A 895 -2.56 -28.32 27.00
CA CYS A 895 -3.93 -27.83 27.12
C CYS A 895 -4.77 -28.16 25.88
N GLY A 896 -6.10 -28.08 26.02
CA GLY A 896 -7.06 -28.16 24.92
C GLY A 896 -7.03 -29.49 24.17
N LEU A 897 -7.44 -29.44 22.90
CA LEU A 897 -7.49 -30.63 22.04
C LEU A 897 -6.11 -31.28 21.83
N GLY A 898 -5.01 -30.51 21.89
CA GLY A 898 -3.65 -31.05 21.80
C GLY A 898 -3.35 -32.05 22.92
N PHE A 899 -3.71 -31.72 24.16
CA PHE A 899 -3.59 -32.63 25.29
C PHE A 899 -4.48 -33.87 25.15
N VAL A 900 -5.72 -33.69 24.71
CA VAL A 900 -6.68 -34.80 24.53
C VAL A 900 -6.19 -35.81 23.48
N LEU A 901 -5.64 -35.33 22.36
CA LEU A 901 -5.07 -36.18 21.31
C LEU A 901 -3.80 -36.90 21.79
N TRP A 902 -2.92 -36.21 22.51
CA TRP A 902 -1.68 -36.79 23.03
C TRP A 902 -1.91 -37.83 24.12
N CYS A 903 -2.74 -37.54 25.13
CA CYS A 903 -2.75 -38.31 26.38
C CYS A 903 -3.97 -39.22 26.52
N LEU A 904 -5.11 -38.87 25.91
CA LEU A 904 -6.41 -39.50 26.23
C LEU A 904 -6.93 -40.39 25.09
N SER A 905 -6.85 -39.89 23.86
CA SER A 905 -7.52 -40.48 22.70
C SER A 905 -7.02 -41.89 22.35
N SER A 906 -5.71 -42.14 22.42
CA SER A 906 -5.12 -43.46 22.14
C SER A 906 -5.56 -44.52 23.13
N VAL A 907 -5.58 -44.19 24.43
CA VAL A 907 -6.00 -45.13 25.48
C VAL A 907 -7.48 -45.44 25.36
N TYR A 908 -8.33 -44.46 25.06
CA TYR A 908 -9.75 -44.69 24.84
C TYR A 908 -10.01 -45.55 23.59
N SER A 909 -9.45 -45.16 22.45
CA SER A 909 -9.79 -45.75 21.15
C SER A 909 -8.97 -46.99 20.80
N GLY A 910 -7.79 -47.14 21.38
CA GLY A 910 -6.82 -48.20 21.12
C GLY A 910 -5.86 -47.94 19.96
N HIS A 911 -6.00 -46.83 19.23
CA HIS A 911 -5.11 -46.53 18.09
C HIS A 911 -3.69 -46.24 18.57
N GLN A 912 -2.72 -46.39 17.68
CA GLN A 912 -1.32 -46.06 17.95
C GLN A 912 -1.06 -44.59 17.58
N SER A 913 -0.47 -43.84 18.50
CA SER A 913 -0.07 -42.44 18.32
C SER A 913 1.44 -42.30 18.23
N ILE A 914 1.90 -41.74 17.10
CA ILE A 914 3.29 -41.35 16.88
C ILE A 914 3.43 -39.89 17.30
N LEU A 915 4.18 -39.66 18.37
CA LEU A 915 4.34 -38.39 19.03
C LEU A 915 5.62 -37.70 18.55
N ILE A 916 5.47 -36.48 18.05
CA ILE A 916 6.57 -35.63 17.58
C ILE A 916 6.51 -34.33 18.39
N PRO A 917 7.38 -34.14 19.38
CA PRO A 917 7.45 -32.87 20.09
C PRO A 917 7.80 -31.72 19.12
N PRO A 918 7.07 -30.60 19.10
CA PRO A 918 7.35 -29.49 18.19
C PRO A 918 8.80 -28.95 18.28
N MET A 919 9.40 -28.98 19.47
CA MET A 919 10.81 -28.57 19.69
C MET A 919 11.83 -29.40 18.88
N GLU A 920 11.50 -30.64 18.48
CA GLU A 920 12.41 -31.45 17.65
C GLU A 920 12.52 -30.90 16.22
N LEU A 921 11.54 -30.12 15.75
CA LEU A 921 11.56 -29.49 14.43
C LEU A 921 12.55 -28.33 14.36
N GLU A 922 12.88 -27.70 15.49
CA GLU A 922 13.92 -26.67 15.55
C GLU A 922 15.30 -27.24 15.18
N THR A 923 15.54 -28.51 15.51
CA THR A 923 16.77 -29.24 15.14
C THR A 923 16.66 -29.90 13.76
N SER A 924 15.49 -30.42 13.41
CA SER A 924 15.27 -31.18 12.17
C SER A 924 13.93 -30.83 11.55
N LEU A 925 13.93 -29.80 10.70
CA LEU A 925 12.71 -29.25 10.14
C LEU A 925 11.85 -30.23 9.30
N PRO A 926 12.44 -31.13 8.47
CA PRO A 926 11.65 -32.10 7.71
C PRO A 926 11.00 -33.21 8.54
N LEU A 927 11.34 -33.35 9.83
CA LEU A 927 11.01 -34.51 10.68
C LEU A 927 9.53 -34.90 10.65
N TRP A 928 8.64 -33.92 10.73
CA TRP A 928 7.20 -34.19 10.71
C TRP A 928 6.79 -34.83 9.38
N LEU A 929 7.14 -34.20 8.25
CA LEU A 929 6.78 -34.69 6.91
C LEU A 929 7.45 -36.03 6.57
N THR A 930 8.71 -36.23 6.98
CA THR A 930 9.40 -37.51 6.77
C THR A 930 8.75 -38.63 7.60
N THR A 931 8.30 -38.33 8.83
CA THR A 931 7.56 -39.29 9.65
C THR A 931 6.24 -39.70 8.99
N LEU A 932 5.48 -38.73 8.45
CA LEU A 932 4.24 -39.03 7.73
C LEU A 932 4.47 -39.99 6.57
N SER A 933 5.54 -39.76 5.81
CA SER A 933 5.92 -40.60 4.67
C SER A 933 6.41 -41.99 5.09
N GLN A 934 7.27 -42.09 6.11
CA GLN A 934 7.88 -43.35 6.54
C GLN A 934 6.86 -44.31 7.15
N TYR A 935 5.98 -43.77 8.00
CA TYR A 935 4.94 -44.56 8.67
C TYR A 935 3.62 -44.63 7.86
N LYS A 936 3.59 -44.05 6.65
CA LYS A 936 2.41 -44.03 5.76
C LYS A 936 1.14 -43.53 6.48
N ILE A 937 1.29 -42.45 7.22
CA ILE A 937 0.25 -41.92 8.11
C ILE A 937 -0.92 -41.37 7.29
N ARG A 938 -2.14 -41.78 7.68
CA ARG A 938 -3.38 -41.29 7.09
C ARG A 938 -3.86 -39.98 7.73
N ASP A 939 -3.87 -39.92 9.06
CA ASP A 939 -4.39 -38.79 9.82
C ASP A 939 -3.29 -38.17 10.70
N THR A 940 -3.10 -36.86 10.60
CA THR A 940 -2.13 -36.12 11.38
C THR A 940 -2.70 -34.82 11.92
N PHE A 941 -2.17 -34.40 13.07
CA PHE A 941 -2.59 -33.20 13.77
C PHE A 941 -1.36 -32.31 14.04
N CYS A 942 -1.47 -31.02 13.74
CA CYS A 942 -0.41 -30.03 13.98
C CYS A 942 -0.98 -28.67 14.38
N SER A 943 -0.14 -27.74 14.82
CA SER A 943 -0.54 -26.36 15.12
C SER A 943 -0.21 -25.44 13.94
N TYR A 944 -0.78 -24.22 13.93
CA TYR A 944 -0.39 -23.22 12.94
C TYR A 944 1.10 -22.88 13.01
N SER A 945 1.70 -22.82 14.21
CA SER A 945 3.15 -22.63 14.38
C SER A 945 3.97 -23.70 13.65
N VAL A 946 3.59 -24.97 13.77
CA VAL A 946 4.28 -26.08 13.10
C VAL A 946 4.14 -25.98 11.57
N MET A 947 2.92 -25.70 11.10
CA MET A 947 2.65 -25.52 9.67
C MET A 947 3.45 -24.35 9.09
N GLU A 948 3.53 -23.24 9.80
CA GLU A 948 4.27 -22.06 9.40
C GLU A 948 5.78 -22.31 9.36
N LEU A 949 6.33 -22.95 10.40
CA LEU A 949 7.74 -23.32 10.48
C LEU A 949 8.15 -24.19 9.27
N CYS A 950 7.35 -25.21 8.94
CA CYS A 950 7.59 -26.06 7.78
C CYS A 950 7.43 -25.29 6.45
N THR A 951 6.42 -24.42 6.33
CA THR A 951 6.18 -23.66 5.09
C THR A 951 7.33 -22.70 4.81
N LYS A 952 7.77 -21.94 5.82
CA LYS A 952 8.87 -20.96 5.70
C LYS A 952 10.21 -21.66 5.47
N GLY A 953 10.56 -22.67 6.28
CA GLY A 953 11.90 -23.24 6.24
C GLY A 953 12.13 -24.35 5.20
N LEU A 954 11.08 -25.02 4.70
CA LEU A 954 11.20 -26.04 3.64
C LEU A 954 10.85 -25.54 2.24
N GLY A 955 10.52 -24.25 2.10
CA GLY A 955 10.07 -23.64 0.84
C GLY A 955 10.97 -23.93 -0.37
N THR A 956 12.29 -23.93 -0.17
CA THR A 956 13.30 -24.18 -1.21
C THR A 956 13.79 -25.62 -1.28
N GLN A 957 13.33 -26.51 -0.37
CA GLN A 957 13.87 -27.86 -0.20
C GLN A 957 12.97 -28.96 -0.77
N THR A 958 11.80 -28.61 -1.33
CA THR A 958 10.79 -29.57 -1.80
C THR A 958 11.33 -30.55 -2.85
N GLU A 959 12.09 -30.09 -3.84
CA GLU A 959 12.72 -30.96 -4.85
C GLU A 959 13.72 -31.94 -4.24
N MET A 960 14.55 -31.48 -3.30
CA MET A 960 15.50 -32.33 -2.57
C MET A 960 14.77 -33.38 -1.73
N LEU A 961 13.68 -33.00 -1.05
CA LEU A 961 12.86 -33.94 -0.27
C LEU A 961 12.22 -35.00 -1.15
N LYS A 962 11.76 -34.62 -2.35
CA LYS A 962 11.24 -35.55 -3.36
C LYS A 962 12.31 -36.53 -3.83
N ALA A 963 13.51 -36.05 -4.11
CA ALA A 963 14.64 -36.89 -4.51
C ALA A 963 15.07 -37.87 -3.40
N ARG A 964 14.87 -37.51 -2.13
CA ARG A 964 15.05 -38.39 -0.97
C ARG A 964 13.89 -39.39 -0.74
N GLY A 965 12.88 -39.39 -1.62
CA GLY A 965 11.77 -40.34 -1.60
C GLY A 965 10.61 -39.96 -0.67
N LEU A 966 10.52 -38.71 -0.20
CA LEU A 966 9.41 -38.25 0.64
C LEU A 966 8.10 -38.23 -0.15
N ASN A 967 7.08 -38.92 0.36
CA ASN A 967 5.76 -39.05 -0.27
C ASN A 967 4.62 -38.90 0.76
N LEU A 968 3.77 -37.90 0.57
CA LEU A 968 2.64 -37.53 1.42
C LEU A 968 1.28 -38.02 0.90
N SER A 969 1.24 -38.83 -0.17
CA SER A 969 -0.02 -39.33 -0.77
C SER A 969 -0.89 -40.20 0.16
N CYS A 970 -0.30 -40.72 1.25
CA CYS A 970 -1.04 -41.46 2.27
C CYS A 970 -1.89 -40.53 3.16
N VAL A 971 -1.51 -39.26 3.29
CA VAL A 971 -2.19 -38.29 4.17
C VAL A 971 -3.54 -37.94 3.57
N ARG A 972 -4.60 -38.30 4.29
CA ARG A 972 -6.00 -37.99 3.95
C ARG A 972 -6.59 -36.91 4.84
N SER A 973 -6.10 -36.78 6.07
CA SER A 973 -6.50 -35.72 6.99
C SER A 973 -5.26 -35.14 7.68
N CYS A 974 -5.05 -33.85 7.48
CA CYS A 974 -4.04 -33.01 8.12
C CYS A 974 -4.80 -31.88 8.81
N VAL A 975 -5.11 -32.07 10.08
CA VAL A 975 -5.95 -31.16 10.85
C VAL A 975 -5.06 -30.20 11.63
N VAL A 976 -5.23 -28.90 11.38
CA VAL A 976 -4.59 -27.87 12.18
C VAL A 976 -5.45 -27.54 13.40
N VAL A 977 -4.93 -27.85 14.59
CA VAL A 977 -5.60 -27.61 15.86
C VAL A 977 -5.28 -26.19 16.34
N ALA A 978 -6.31 -25.36 16.49
CA ALA A 978 -6.20 -24.01 17.02
C ALA A 978 -7.51 -23.55 17.69
N GLU A 979 -7.41 -22.59 18.62
CA GLU A 979 -8.55 -21.90 19.25
C GLU A 979 -8.67 -20.48 18.65
N GLU A 980 -8.64 -20.36 17.32
CA GLU A 980 -8.71 -19.06 16.63
C GLU A 980 -9.40 -19.17 15.25
N ARG A 981 -9.57 -18.04 14.55
CA ARG A 981 -10.05 -18.05 13.16
C ARG A 981 -9.09 -18.85 12.27
N PRO A 982 -9.59 -19.75 11.40
CA PRO A 982 -8.73 -20.50 10.48
C PRO A 982 -7.87 -19.60 9.57
N ARG A 983 -6.55 -19.86 9.51
CA ARG A 983 -5.57 -19.11 8.71
C ARG A 983 -5.50 -19.61 7.26
N LEU A 984 -6.51 -19.28 6.45
CA LEU A 984 -6.65 -19.77 5.08
C LEU A 984 -5.39 -19.57 4.20
N ALA A 985 -4.76 -18.40 4.25
CA ALA A 985 -3.60 -18.09 3.42
C ALA A 985 -2.41 -19.02 3.70
N LEU A 986 -2.19 -19.36 4.98
CA LEU A 986 -1.15 -20.28 5.40
C LEU A 986 -1.48 -21.72 4.95
N SER A 987 -2.71 -22.18 5.17
CA SER A 987 -3.17 -23.51 4.74
C SER A 987 -3.07 -23.71 3.22
N GLN A 988 -3.40 -22.68 2.43
CA GLN A 988 -3.24 -22.70 0.98
C GLN A 988 -1.77 -22.72 0.55
N SER A 989 -0.92 -21.91 1.21
CA SER A 989 0.52 -21.88 0.93
C SER A 989 1.19 -23.22 1.22
N PHE A 990 0.88 -23.83 2.37
CA PHE A 990 1.35 -25.16 2.74
C PHE A 990 0.90 -26.21 1.72
N SER A 991 -0.38 -26.23 1.37
CA SER A 991 -0.93 -27.19 0.41
C SER A 991 -0.29 -27.05 -0.98
N LYS A 992 -0.09 -25.81 -1.44
CA LYS A 992 0.54 -25.52 -2.73
C LYS A 992 2.00 -25.98 -2.74
N LEU A 993 2.75 -25.71 -1.67
CA LEU A 993 4.17 -26.02 -1.55
C LEU A 993 4.43 -27.54 -1.57
N PHE A 994 3.62 -28.32 -0.84
CA PHE A 994 3.84 -29.77 -0.71
C PHE A 994 3.00 -30.63 -1.66
N LYS A 995 2.29 -30.01 -2.60
CA LYS A 995 1.50 -30.69 -3.64
C LYS A 995 2.33 -31.70 -4.43
N ASP A 996 3.55 -31.33 -4.82
CA ASP A 996 4.43 -32.18 -5.65
C ASP A 996 5.07 -33.35 -4.89
N LEU A 997 4.95 -33.34 -3.55
CA LEU A 997 5.27 -34.46 -2.66
C LEU A 997 4.06 -35.38 -2.44
N GLY A 998 2.90 -35.11 -3.06
CA GLY A 998 1.70 -35.93 -2.99
C GLY A 998 0.67 -35.49 -1.95
N LEU A 999 0.87 -34.35 -1.26
CA LEU A 999 -0.12 -33.82 -0.33
C LEU A 999 -1.35 -33.31 -1.10
N SER A 1000 -2.52 -33.89 -0.81
CA SER A 1000 -3.79 -33.41 -1.37
C SER A 1000 -4.23 -32.12 -0.65
N PRO A 1001 -4.59 -31.04 -1.37
CA PRO A 1001 -5.17 -29.85 -0.75
C PRO A 1001 -6.43 -30.14 0.07
N ARG A 1002 -7.20 -31.17 -0.31
CA ARG A 1002 -8.38 -31.63 0.45
C ARG A 1002 -8.05 -32.23 1.82
N ALA A 1003 -6.81 -32.69 2.00
CA ALA A 1003 -6.40 -33.26 3.27
C ALA A 1003 -6.19 -32.18 4.34
N VAL A 1004 -5.86 -30.94 3.94
CA VAL A 1004 -5.56 -29.86 4.89
C VAL A 1004 -6.85 -29.22 5.36
N SER A 1005 -7.06 -29.24 6.66
CA SER A 1005 -8.27 -28.72 7.31
C SER A 1005 -7.92 -28.16 8.69
N THR A 1006 -8.93 -27.74 9.45
CA THR A 1006 -8.75 -27.15 10.77
C THR A 1006 -9.75 -27.76 11.77
N ALA A 1007 -9.48 -27.54 13.05
CA ALA A 1007 -10.38 -27.84 14.15
C ALA A 1007 -10.69 -26.55 14.91
N PHE A 1008 -11.84 -26.52 15.57
CA PHE A 1008 -12.23 -25.43 16.44
C PHE A 1008 -12.68 -25.95 17.80
N GLY A 1009 -12.16 -25.32 18.85
CA GLY A 1009 -12.54 -25.51 20.24
C GLY A 1009 -12.49 -24.19 20.98
N SER A 1010 -12.97 -24.20 22.22
CA SER A 1010 -12.94 -23.07 23.14
C SER A 1010 -12.70 -23.58 24.56
N ARG A 1011 -12.46 -22.69 25.52
CA ARG A 1011 -12.27 -23.10 26.91
C ARG A 1011 -13.47 -23.83 27.49
N VAL A 1012 -14.69 -23.41 27.14
CA VAL A 1012 -15.90 -24.07 27.64
C VAL A 1012 -16.15 -25.43 26.98
N ASN A 1013 -15.60 -25.66 25.79
CA ASN A 1013 -15.70 -26.92 25.07
C ASN A 1013 -14.48 -27.14 24.17
N LEU A 1014 -13.61 -28.07 24.56
CA LEU A 1014 -12.28 -28.26 23.98
C LEU A 1014 -12.29 -28.71 22.51
N ALA A 1015 -13.42 -29.21 22.00
CA ALA A 1015 -13.57 -29.55 20.58
C ALA A 1015 -15.04 -29.41 20.15
N ILE A 1016 -15.32 -28.42 19.31
CA ILE A 1016 -16.64 -28.16 18.73
C ILE A 1016 -16.68 -28.70 17.30
N GLY A 1017 -15.66 -28.36 16.51
CA GLY A 1017 -15.51 -28.77 15.12
C GLY A 1017 -14.19 -29.51 14.90
N LEU A 1018 -14.24 -30.63 14.19
CA LEU A 1018 -13.06 -31.42 13.81
C LEU A 1018 -13.31 -32.10 12.46
N GLN A 1019 -12.43 -31.85 11.49
CA GLN A 1019 -12.55 -32.53 10.20
C GLN A 1019 -12.29 -34.04 10.34
N GLY A 1020 -13.29 -34.84 9.99
CA GLY A 1020 -13.18 -36.30 9.89
C GLY A 1020 -12.83 -36.74 8.47
N THR A 1021 -12.36 -37.96 8.31
CA THR A 1021 -11.96 -38.45 6.97
C THR A 1021 -13.14 -38.74 6.03
N SER A 1022 -14.34 -38.89 6.60
CA SER A 1022 -15.59 -39.18 5.88
C SER A 1022 -16.54 -37.96 5.86
N GLY A 1023 -16.06 -36.79 6.30
CA GLY A 1023 -16.80 -35.53 6.23
C GLY A 1023 -16.73 -34.88 4.85
N PRO A 1024 -17.65 -33.96 4.53
CA PRO A 1024 -17.60 -33.19 3.30
C PRO A 1024 -16.31 -32.35 3.21
N ASP A 1025 -15.90 -32.02 1.99
CA ASP A 1025 -14.74 -31.14 1.76
C ASP A 1025 -14.94 -29.79 2.48
N PRO A 1026 -13.92 -29.22 3.16
CA PRO A 1026 -14.04 -27.95 3.87
C PRO A 1026 -14.50 -26.82 2.94
N SER A 1027 -15.57 -26.12 3.33
CA SER A 1027 -16.11 -25.02 2.54
C SER A 1027 -15.33 -23.71 2.77
N THR A 1028 -15.14 -22.92 1.71
CA THR A 1028 -14.62 -21.55 1.80
C THR A 1028 -15.66 -20.58 1.27
N VAL A 1029 -15.95 -19.54 2.05
CA VAL A 1029 -16.90 -18.48 1.67
C VAL A 1029 -16.21 -17.13 1.64
N TYR A 1030 -16.76 -16.19 0.88
CA TYR A 1030 -16.27 -14.83 0.80
C TYR A 1030 -17.34 -13.91 1.37
N VAL A 1031 -16.99 -13.13 2.40
CA VAL A 1031 -17.92 -12.24 3.09
C VAL A 1031 -17.58 -10.77 2.82
N ASP A 1032 -18.61 -9.93 2.69
CA ASP A 1032 -18.44 -8.48 2.57
C ASP A 1032 -17.98 -7.88 3.92
N MET A 1033 -16.77 -7.33 3.98
CA MET A 1033 -16.25 -6.70 5.20
C MET A 1033 -17.12 -5.56 5.69
N LYS A 1034 -17.78 -4.81 4.81
CA LYS A 1034 -18.65 -3.69 5.21
C LYS A 1034 -19.86 -4.19 5.99
N SER A 1035 -20.49 -5.27 5.52
CA SER A 1035 -21.59 -5.93 6.24
C SER A 1035 -21.11 -6.52 7.57
N LEU A 1036 -19.92 -7.14 7.58
CA LEU A 1036 -19.38 -7.79 8.78
C LEU A 1036 -19.18 -6.81 9.94
N ARG A 1037 -18.73 -5.57 9.65
CA ARG A 1037 -18.58 -4.48 10.65
C ARG A 1037 -19.89 -4.08 11.35
N HIS A 1038 -21.03 -4.44 10.77
CA HIS A 1038 -22.38 -4.19 11.30
C HIS A 1038 -23.02 -5.47 11.84
N ASP A 1039 -22.23 -6.48 12.20
CA ASP A 1039 -22.70 -7.79 12.66
C ASP A 1039 -23.61 -8.53 11.66
N ARG A 1040 -23.35 -8.32 10.35
CA ARG A 1040 -24.12 -8.92 9.26
C ARG A 1040 -23.22 -9.76 8.38
N VAL A 1041 -23.75 -10.90 7.95
CA VAL A 1041 -23.06 -11.79 7.03
C VAL A 1041 -23.72 -11.67 5.67
N ARG A 1042 -22.96 -11.13 4.71
CA ARG A 1042 -23.35 -11.08 3.30
C ARG A 1042 -22.27 -11.78 2.49
N LEU A 1043 -22.67 -12.84 1.79
CA LEU A 1043 -21.79 -13.54 0.86
C LEU A 1043 -21.59 -12.73 -0.41
N VAL A 1044 -20.36 -12.73 -0.91
CA VAL A 1044 -19.95 -12.10 -2.17
C VAL A 1044 -19.15 -13.11 -3.00
N GLU A 1045 -18.91 -12.78 -4.26
CA GLU A 1045 -18.06 -13.61 -5.12
C GLU A 1045 -16.58 -13.44 -4.79
N LYS A 1046 -15.78 -14.45 -5.14
CA LYS A 1046 -14.33 -14.39 -5.02
C LYS A 1046 -13.78 -13.23 -5.85
N GLY A 1047 -13.01 -12.35 -5.21
CA GLY A 1047 -12.40 -11.19 -5.88
C GLY A 1047 -13.27 -9.93 -5.87
N ALA A 1048 -14.45 -9.96 -5.25
CA ALA A 1048 -15.22 -8.74 -4.99
C ALA A 1048 -14.40 -7.74 -4.15
N PRO A 1049 -14.54 -6.41 -4.39
CA PRO A 1049 -13.89 -5.41 -3.57
C PRO A 1049 -14.24 -5.59 -2.09
N GLN A 1050 -13.26 -5.52 -1.19
CA GLN A 1050 -13.43 -5.72 0.25
C GLN A 1050 -13.99 -7.10 0.65
N SER A 1051 -13.83 -8.14 -0.18
CA SER A 1051 -14.18 -9.51 0.20
C SER A 1051 -13.17 -10.08 1.20
N LEU A 1052 -13.65 -10.65 2.31
CA LEU A 1052 -12.87 -11.39 3.27
C LEU A 1052 -13.11 -12.90 3.07
N PRO A 1053 -12.09 -13.71 2.77
CA PRO A 1053 -12.25 -15.15 2.67
C PRO A 1053 -12.26 -15.80 4.06
N LEU A 1054 -13.23 -16.68 4.30
CA LEU A 1054 -13.35 -17.46 5.54
C LEU A 1054 -13.44 -18.96 5.21
N MET A 1055 -12.63 -19.75 5.92
CA MET A 1055 -12.65 -21.22 5.82
C MET A 1055 -13.54 -21.79 6.93
N GLU A 1056 -14.24 -22.87 6.61
CA GLU A 1056 -14.98 -23.66 7.58
C GLU A 1056 -14.08 -24.12 8.74
N SER A 1057 -14.58 -24.01 9.97
CA SER A 1057 -13.85 -24.27 11.21
C SER A 1057 -13.89 -25.76 11.64
N GLY A 1058 -14.01 -26.65 10.67
CA GLY A 1058 -14.20 -28.10 10.84
C GLY A 1058 -15.66 -28.54 10.98
N THR A 1059 -15.91 -29.82 10.72
CA THR A 1059 -17.24 -30.42 10.87
C THR A 1059 -17.63 -30.57 12.34
N ILE A 1060 -18.86 -30.21 12.70
CA ILE A 1060 -19.36 -30.31 14.09
C ILE A 1060 -19.27 -31.76 14.59
N LEU A 1061 -18.68 -31.94 15.77
CA LEU A 1061 -18.44 -33.25 16.35
C LEU A 1061 -19.74 -33.99 16.73
N PRO A 1062 -19.74 -35.34 16.71
CA PRO A 1062 -20.88 -36.11 17.16
C PRO A 1062 -21.30 -35.74 18.59
N GLY A 1063 -22.60 -35.54 18.83
CA GLY A 1063 -23.15 -35.13 20.12
C GLY A 1063 -23.03 -33.65 20.45
N VAL A 1064 -22.48 -32.82 19.55
CA VAL A 1064 -22.36 -31.37 19.73
C VAL A 1064 -23.49 -30.65 19.00
N ARG A 1065 -24.13 -29.70 19.68
CA ARG A 1065 -25.08 -28.75 19.10
C ARG A 1065 -24.53 -27.34 19.22
N VAL A 1066 -24.70 -26.55 18.17
CA VAL A 1066 -24.24 -25.16 18.07
C VAL A 1066 -25.39 -24.27 17.67
N ILE A 1067 -25.47 -23.08 18.24
CA ILE A 1067 -26.40 -22.03 17.84
C ILE A 1067 -25.71 -20.66 17.85
N ILE A 1068 -26.10 -19.79 16.93
CA ILE A 1068 -25.59 -18.40 16.86
C ILE A 1068 -26.55 -17.49 17.62
N VAL A 1069 -26.03 -16.72 18.57
CA VAL A 1069 -26.81 -15.93 19.51
C VAL A 1069 -26.31 -14.49 19.56
N ASN A 1070 -27.22 -13.52 19.68
CA ASN A 1070 -26.83 -12.15 19.95
C ASN A 1070 -26.39 -12.02 21.43
N PRO A 1071 -25.15 -11.60 21.71
CA PRO A 1071 -24.60 -11.64 23.08
C PRO A 1071 -25.31 -10.68 24.05
N GLU A 1072 -25.95 -9.62 23.55
CA GLU A 1072 -26.68 -8.64 24.38
C GLU A 1072 -28.10 -9.11 24.70
N THR A 1073 -28.86 -9.51 23.67
CA THR A 1073 -30.28 -9.90 23.81
C THR A 1073 -30.47 -11.36 24.22
N ARG A 1074 -29.42 -12.18 24.16
CA ARG A 1074 -29.43 -13.65 24.38
C ARG A 1074 -30.42 -14.40 23.48
N GLY A 1075 -30.79 -13.79 22.35
CA GLY A 1075 -31.73 -14.33 21.38
C GLY A 1075 -31.03 -15.02 20.21
N PRO A 1076 -31.56 -16.15 19.70
CA PRO A 1076 -30.99 -16.82 18.54
C PRO A 1076 -31.07 -15.95 17.27
N LEU A 1077 -30.03 -16.07 16.44
CA LEU A 1077 -29.86 -15.34 15.19
C LEU A 1077 -30.04 -16.26 13.97
N GLY A 1078 -30.42 -15.67 12.84
CA GLY A 1078 -30.49 -16.37 11.55
C GLY A 1078 -29.21 -16.26 10.72
N ASP A 1079 -29.11 -17.07 9.65
CA ASP A 1079 -27.91 -17.31 8.81
C ASP A 1079 -27.26 -16.07 8.15
N SER A 1080 -27.82 -14.87 8.34
CA SER A 1080 -27.34 -13.58 7.79
C SER A 1080 -26.79 -12.63 8.85
N HIS A 1081 -26.61 -13.10 10.08
CA HIS A 1081 -26.07 -12.31 11.18
C HIS A 1081 -24.80 -12.95 11.72
N LEU A 1082 -23.90 -12.09 12.21
CA LEU A 1082 -22.79 -12.47 13.04
C LEU A 1082 -23.27 -12.49 14.49
N GLY A 1083 -22.90 -13.51 15.25
CA GLY A 1083 -23.23 -13.60 16.66
C GLY A 1083 -22.27 -14.48 17.42
N GLU A 1084 -22.46 -14.55 18.73
CA GLU A 1084 -21.71 -15.44 19.60
C GLU A 1084 -22.10 -16.90 19.33
N ILE A 1085 -21.10 -17.76 19.24
CA ILE A 1085 -21.28 -19.20 19.09
C ILE A 1085 -21.58 -19.77 20.48
N TRP A 1086 -22.76 -20.34 20.66
CA TRP A 1086 -23.15 -21.04 21.88
C TRP A 1086 -23.17 -22.54 21.60
N VAL A 1087 -22.68 -23.34 22.55
CA VAL A 1087 -22.53 -24.78 22.39
C VAL A 1087 -23.26 -25.55 23.48
N ASN A 1088 -23.96 -26.61 23.10
CA ASN A 1088 -24.52 -27.59 23.99
C ASN A 1088 -23.91 -28.96 23.64
N SER A 1089 -23.22 -29.57 24.60
CA SER A 1089 -22.58 -30.88 24.41
C SER A 1089 -22.34 -31.57 25.74
N PRO A 1090 -22.45 -32.92 25.79
CA PRO A 1090 -22.12 -33.73 26.97
C PRO A 1090 -20.63 -33.71 27.33
N HIS A 1091 -19.76 -33.18 26.48
CA HIS A 1091 -18.32 -33.02 26.76
C HIS A 1091 -17.89 -31.56 26.95
N SER A 1092 -18.82 -30.68 27.33
CA SER A 1092 -18.48 -29.33 27.77
C SER A 1092 -17.81 -29.40 29.16
N ALA A 1093 -16.94 -28.45 29.47
CA ALA A 1093 -16.34 -28.37 30.78
C ALA A 1093 -17.41 -28.01 31.83
N SER A 1094 -17.23 -28.43 33.09
CA SER A 1094 -18.23 -28.22 34.14
C SER A 1094 -18.17 -26.83 34.79
N GLY A 1095 -17.15 -26.03 34.46
CA GLY A 1095 -16.99 -24.66 34.94
C GLY A 1095 -15.54 -24.18 34.88
N TYR A 1096 -15.33 -22.90 35.19
CA TYR A 1096 -13.98 -22.38 35.44
C TYR A 1096 -13.47 -22.81 36.82
N TYR A 1097 -12.15 -22.89 36.95
CA TYR A 1097 -11.44 -23.08 38.20
C TYR A 1097 -10.90 -21.72 38.67
N THR A 1098 -11.49 -21.15 39.72
CA THR A 1098 -11.08 -19.87 40.33
C THR A 1098 -10.90 -20.03 41.84
N ILE A 1099 -9.97 -19.25 42.40
CA ILE A 1099 -9.68 -19.15 43.83
C ILE A 1099 -10.28 -17.88 44.45
N TYR A 1100 -10.78 -16.96 43.62
CA TYR A 1100 -11.36 -15.69 44.05
C TYR A 1100 -12.88 -15.79 43.91
N GLY A 1101 -13.57 -16.22 44.97
CA GLY A 1101 -14.99 -16.06 45.37
C GLY A 1101 -16.16 -15.74 44.40
N GLU A 1102 -15.96 -15.61 43.09
CA GLU A 1102 -16.94 -15.20 42.08
C GLU A 1102 -17.48 -16.41 41.30
N GLU A 1103 -17.77 -17.53 41.99
CA GLU A 1103 -18.37 -18.70 41.33
C GLU A 1103 -19.74 -18.37 40.69
N SER A 1104 -20.48 -17.39 41.23
CA SER A 1104 -21.81 -17.02 40.73
C SER A 1104 -21.82 -16.23 39.41
N LEU A 1105 -20.88 -15.30 39.20
CA LEU A 1105 -20.79 -14.50 37.96
C LEU A 1105 -20.28 -15.33 36.77
N GLN A 1106 -19.47 -16.36 37.04
CA GLN A 1106 -18.88 -17.23 36.03
C GLN A 1106 -19.71 -18.49 35.72
N ALA A 1107 -20.60 -18.91 36.62
CA ALA A 1107 -21.53 -20.04 36.40
C ALA A 1107 -22.49 -19.79 35.22
N ASP A 1108 -22.84 -18.53 34.94
CA ASP A 1108 -23.68 -18.10 33.82
C ASP A 1108 -23.06 -18.39 32.44
N HIS A 1109 -21.73 -18.60 32.34
CA HIS A 1109 -21.09 -18.92 31.06
C HIS A 1109 -21.34 -20.37 30.60
N PHE A 1110 -21.54 -21.31 31.51
CA PHE A 1110 -21.66 -22.75 31.17
C PHE A 1110 -23.11 -23.23 31.11
N ASN A 1111 -24.01 -22.54 31.80
CA ASN A 1111 -25.40 -22.94 31.98
C ASN A 1111 -26.37 -21.80 31.61
N THR A 1112 -26.12 -21.12 30.48
CA THR A 1112 -26.98 -20.04 30.01
C THR A 1112 -28.20 -20.57 29.25
N LYS A 1113 -29.26 -19.76 29.18
CA LYS A 1113 -30.51 -20.07 28.49
C LYS A 1113 -30.80 -19.00 27.44
N LEU A 1114 -31.40 -19.42 26.33
CA LEU A 1114 -31.90 -18.49 25.32
C LEU A 1114 -33.04 -17.66 25.92
N SER A 1115 -33.11 -16.38 25.54
CA SER A 1115 -34.21 -15.51 25.98
C SER A 1115 -35.57 -15.88 25.35
N PHE A 1116 -35.56 -16.58 24.21
CA PHE A 1116 -36.73 -17.12 23.52
C PHE A 1116 -36.33 -18.27 22.57
N GLY A 1117 -37.30 -19.06 22.08
CA GLY A 1117 -37.05 -20.27 21.28
C GLY A 1117 -37.14 -21.53 22.13
N ASP A 1118 -36.01 -22.17 22.43
CA ASP A 1118 -35.91 -23.28 23.40
C ASP A 1118 -35.21 -22.80 24.69
N PRO A 1119 -35.96 -22.31 25.68
CA PRO A 1119 -35.39 -21.81 26.93
C PRO A 1119 -35.01 -22.94 27.92
N GLN A 1120 -35.29 -24.21 27.61
CA GLN A 1120 -35.00 -25.32 28.51
C GLN A 1120 -33.59 -25.86 28.32
N THR A 1121 -33.07 -25.85 27.09
CA THR A 1121 -31.69 -26.25 26.81
C THR A 1121 -30.69 -25.28 27.44
N LEU A 1122 -29.73 -25.84 28.20
CA LEU A 1122 -28.58 -25.11 28.72
C LEU A 1122 -27.47 -25.03 27.67
N TRP A 1123 -26.91 -23.85 27.50
CA TRP A 1123 -25.85 -23.56 26.55
C TRP A 1123 -24.61 -23.04 27.27
N ALA A 1124 -23.44 -23.34 26.71
CA ALA A 1124 -22.18 -22.75 27.10
C ALA A 1124 -21.77 -21.66 26.09
N ARG A 1125 -21.38 -20.50 26.61
CA ARG A 1125 -20.92 -19.33 25.88
C ARG A 1125 -19.46 -19.49 25.50
N THR A 1126 -19.14 -19.54 24.21
CA THR A 1126 -17.75 -19.78 23.78
C THR A 1126 -16.88 -18.53 23.84
N GLY A 1127 -17.47 -17.32 23.82
CA GLY A 1127 -16.74 -16.07 23.65
C GLY A 1127 -16.24 -15.83 22.22
N TYR A 1128 -16.62 -16.67 21.24
CA TYR A 1128 -16.25 -16.50 19.83
C TYR A 1128 -17.43 -16.07 18.99
N LEU A 1129 -17.19 -15.12 18.09
CA LEU A 1129 -18.12 -14.69 17.06
C LEU A 1129 -18.00 -15.58 15.83
N GLY A 1130 -19.15 -15.93 15.26
CA GLY A 1130 -19.23 -16.70 14.02
C GLY A 1130 -20.63 -16.73 13.43
N PHE A 1131 -20.77 -17.51 12.37
CA PHE A 1131 -22.06 -17.78 11.74
C PHE A 1131 -22.09 -19.20 11.19
N ILE A 1132 -23.29 -19.73 11.00
CA ILE A 1132 -23.53 -21.02 10.34
C ILE A 1132 -24.10 -20.76 8.95
N LYS A 1133 -23.63 -21.54 7.98
CA LYS A 1133 -24.16 -21.51 6.62
C LYS A 1133 -24.39 -22.92 6.10
N ARG A 1134 -25.60 -23.14 5.59
CA ARG A 1134 -25.93 -24.34 4.84
C ARG A 1134 -25.24 -24.34 3.48
N THR A 1135 -24.45 -25.37 3.22
CA THR A 1135 -23.70 -25.58 1.99
C THR A 1135 -24.51 -26.42 0.99
N GLU A 1136 -24.03 -26.53 -0.24
CA GLU A 1136 -24.59 -27.44 -1.25
C GLU A 1136 -24.08 -28.88 -1.09
N LEU A 1137 -23.06 -29.09 -0.26
CA LEU A 1137 -22.50 -30.40 0.03
C LEU A 1137 -23.48 -31.19 0.90
N LEU A 1138 -23.49 -32.51 0.71
CA LEU A 1138 -24.26 -33.42 1.56
C LEU A 1138 -23.37 -33.96 2.68
N ASP A 1139 -23.95 -34.11 3.87
CA ASP A 1139 -23.33 -34.82 4.97
C ASP A 1139 -23.48 -36.35 4.82
N ALA A 1140 -22.93 -37.09 5.78
CA ALA A 1140 -22.99 -38.55 5.78
C ALA A 1140 -24.42 -39.13 5.91
N SER A 1141 -25.39 -38.33 6.34
CA SER A 1141 -26.82 -38.70 6.41
C SER A 1141 -27.59 -38.36 5.14
N GLY A 1142 -26.97 -37.67 4.18
CA GLY A 1142 -27.61 -37.24 2.93
C GLY A 1142 -28.34 -35.90 3.03
N ASP A 1143 -28.24 -35.22 4.17
CA ASP A 1143 -28.78 -33.88 4.39
C ASP A 1143 -27.77 -32.81 3.97
N ARG A 1144 -28.24 -31.57 3.76
CA ARG A 1144 -27.32 -30.46 3.43
C ARG A 1144 -26.45 -30.11 4.63
N HIS A 1145 -25.14 -30.09 4.40
CA HIS A 1145 -24.14 -29.80 5.42
C HIS A 1145 -24.19 -28.36 5.92
N ASP A 1146 -24.35 -28.18 7.23
CA ASP A 1146 -24.30 -26.89 7.91
C ASP A 1146 -22.87 -26.61 8.41
N ALA A 1147 -22.18 -25.71 7.71
CA ALA A 1147 -20.80 -25.34 7.99
C ALA A 1147 -20.71 -24.19 9.00
N LEU A 1148 -19.85 -24.33 10.01
CA LEU A 1148 -19.55 -23.31 11.01
C LEU A 1148 -18.34 -22.46 10.55
N PHE A 1149 -18.49 -21.14 10.59
CA PHE A 1149 -17.44 -20.18 10.27
C PHE A 1149 -17.15 -19.31 11.49
N VAL A 1150 -15.99 -19.51 12.10
CA VAL A 1150 -15.49 -18.67 13.19
C VAL A 1150 -14.86 -17.40 12.59
N VAL A 1151 -15.26 -16.25 13.12
CA VAL A 1151 -14.77 -14.93 12.70
C VAL A 1151 -13.79 -14.35 13.73
N GLY A 1152 -13.89 -14.68 15.02
CA GLY A 1152 -12.85 -14.29 15.97
C GLY A 1152 -13.35 -14.21 17.40
N SER A 1153 -12.44 -13.96 18.35
CA SER A 1153 -12.79 -13.76 19.75
C SER A 1153 -13.59 -12.45 19.91
N LEU A 1154 -14.68 -12.51 20.69
CA LEU A 1154 -15.49 -11.35 21.06
C LEU A 1154 -14.67 -10.33 21.86
N ASP A 1155 -13.86 -10.82 22.82
CA ASP A 1155 -13.05 -10.01 23.73
C ASP A 1155 -11.88 -9.30 23.04
N GLU A 1156 -11.48 -9.76 21.84
CA GLU A 1156 -10.44 -9.12 21.05
C GLU A 1156 -10.98 -8.11 20.03
N THR A 1157 -12.30 -8.04 19.84
CA THR A 1157 -12.85 -7.14 18.83
C THR A 1157 -12.64 -5.67 19.21
N LEU A 1158 -12.31 -4.85 18.22
CA LEU A 1158 -12.14 -3.42 18.41
C LEU A 1158 -13.44 -2.73 18.00
N GLU A 1159 -14.08 -2.04 18.94
CA GLU A 1159 -15.23 -1.19 18.64
C GLU A 1159 -14.77 0.25 18.46
N LEU A 1160 -14.82 0.72 17.21
CA LEU A 1160 -14.42 2.08 16.84
C LEU A 1160 -15.56 2.72 16.06
N ARG A 1161 -16.03 3.90 16.53
CA ARG A 1161 -17.14 4.64 15.91
C ARG A 1161 -18.44 3.81 15.81
N GLY A 1162 -18.70 2.93 16.77
CA GLY A 1162 -19.87 2.04 16.78
C GLY A 1162 -19.85 0.95 15.71
N LEU A 1163 -18.67 0.64 15.15
CA LEU A 1163 -18.43 -0.45 14.21
C LEU A 1163 -17.45 -1.45 14.80
N ARG A 1164 -17.66 -2.74 14.50
CA ARG A 1164 -16.83 -3.83 15.00
C ARG A 1164 -15.73 -4.19 14.00
N TYR A 1165 -14.50 -4.24 14.48
CA TYR A 1165 -13.33 -4.63 13.72
C TYR A 1165 -12.63 -5.82 14.37
N HIS A 1166 -12.16 -6.76 13.56
CA HIS A 1166 -11.35 -7.87 14.04
C HIS A 1166 -9.86 -7.54 13.82
N PRO A 1167 -9.01 -7.58 14.87
CA PRO A 1167 -7.59 -7.23 14.76
C PRO A 1167 -6.86 -7.96 13.61
N ILE A 1168 -7.15 -9.25 13.42
CA ILE A 1168 -6.53 -10.08 12.38
C ILE A 1168 -6.75 -9.54 10.96
N ASP A 1169 -7.88 -8.87 10.69
CA ASP A 1169 -8.19 -8.32 9.37
C ASP A 1169 -7.34 -7.08 9.07
N ILE A 1170 -7.15 -6.24 10.09
CA ILE A 1170 -6.28 -5.05 10.02
C ILE A 1170 -4.83 -5.49 9.89
N GLU A 1171 -4.36 -6.40 10.75
CA GLU A 1171 -3.00 -6.94 10.73
C GLU A 1171 -2.65 -7.58 9.39
N THR A 1172 -3.55 -8.38 8.82
CA THR A 1172 -3.34 -8.98 7.49
C THR A 1172 -3.17 -7.93 6.40
N SER A 1173 -3.81 -6.77 6.55
CA SER A 1173 -3.69 -5.66 5.60
C SER A 1173 -2.37 -4.91 5.80
N VAL A 1174 -2.02 -4.63 7.06
CA VAL A 1174 -0.72 -4.02 7.44
C VAL A 1174 0.45 -4.87 6.96
N SER A 1175 0.43 -6.19 7.20
CA SER A 1175 1.49 -7.10 6.75
C SER A 1175 1.61 -7.21 5.23
N ARG A 1176 0.56 -6.88 4.47
CA ARG A 1176 0.60 -6.80 2.99
C ARG A 1176 1.06 -5.45 2.46
N ALA A 1177 1.12 -4.42 3.30
CA ALA A 1177 1.43 -3.06 2.87
C ALA A 1177 2.86 -2.93 2.33
N HIS A 1178 3.82 -3.65 2.93
CA HIS A 1178 5.21 -3.63 2.48
C HIS A 1178 5.94 -4.93 2.83
N ARG A 1179 6.85 -5.36 1.96
CA ARG A 1179 7.61 -6.62 2.11
C ARG A 1179 8.51 -6.68 3.35
N SER A 1180 8.91 -5.52 3.88
CA SER A 1180 9.80 -5.44 5.04
C SER A 1180 9.06 -5.59 6.37
N ILE A 1181 7.72 -5.62 6.36
CA ILE A 1181 6.92 -5.88 7.56
C ILE A 1181 6.93 -7.39 7.82
N ALA A 1182 7.61 -7.81 8.88
CA ALA A 1182 7.68 -9.23 9.26
C ALA A 1182 6.40 -9.69 9.96
N GLU A 1183 6.00 -8.94 10.99
CA GLU A 1183 4.79 -9.18 11.78
C GLU A 1183 4.13 -7.84 12.12
N SER A 1184 2.83 -7.90 12.45
CA SER A 1184 2.09 -6.71 12.89
C SER A 1184 1.06 -7.07 13.95
N ALA A 1185 0.78 -6.14 14.86
CA ALA A 1185 -0.25 -6.30 15.88
C ALA A 1185 -0.99 -4.98 16.08
N VAL A 1186 -2.30 -5.07 16.36
CA VAL A 1186 -3.12 -3.87 16.56
C VAL A 1186 -3.89 -3.94 17.87
N PHE A 1187 -4.09 -2.78 18.49
CA PHE A 1187 -4.91 -2.60 19.68
C PHE A 1187 -5.43 -1.17 19.76
N THR A 1188 -6.33 -0.90 20.71
CA THR A 1188 -6.86 0.43 20.96
C THR A 1188 -6.19 1.11 22.14
N TRP A 1189 -5.93 2.41 22.02
CA TRP A 1189 -5.51 3.30 23.11
C TRP A 1189 -6.33 4.60 23.06
N THR A 1190 -7.09 4.90 24.11
CA THR A 1190 -7.95 6.12 24.18
C THR A 1190 -8.78 6.36 22.91
N ASN A 1191 -9.50 5.33 22.43
CA ASN A 1191 -10.28 5.33 21.17
C ASN A 1191 -9.48 5.49 19.87
N LEU A 1192 -8.16 5.54 19.92
CA LEU A 1192 -7.27 5.52 18.77
C LEU A 1192 -6.82 4.09 18.45
N LEU A 1193 -6.67 3.79 17.16
CA LEU A 1193 -6.05 2.57 16.70
C LEU A 1193 -4.52 2.72 16.76
N VAL A 1194 -3.86 1.82 17.48
CA VAL A 1194 -2.41 1.67 17.52
C VAL A 1194 -2.01 0.49 16.66
N VAL A 1195 -1.06 0.69 15.76
CA VAL A 1195 -0.47 -0.37 14.92
C VAL A 1195 0.99 -0.51 15.27
N VAL A 1196 1.39 -1.71 15.70
CA VAL A 1196 2.79 -2.08 15.91
C VAL A 1196 3.23 -2.96 14.74
N ALA A 1197 4.33 -2.64 14.08
CA ALA A 1197 4.87 -3.40 12.96
C ALA A 1197 6.36 -3.71 13.16
N GLU A 1198 6.73 -4.98 13.00
CA GLU A 1198 8.12 -5.43 13.04
C GLU A 1198 8.80 -5.21 11.69
N LEU A 1199 9.95 -4.54 11.71
CA LEU A 1199 10.74 -4.24 10.52
C LEU A 1199 11.86 -5.27 10.34
N SER A 1200 11.81 -6.02 9.25
CA SER A 1200 12.89 -6.95 8.83
C SER A 1200 13.96 -6.31 7.93
N GLY A 1201 13.75 -5.04 7.52
CA GLY A 1201 14.63 -4.28 6.65
C GLY A 1201 15.64 -3.39 7.39
N SER A 1202 16.23 -2.43 6.67
CA SER A 1202 17.06 -1.39 7.29
C SER A 1202 16.20 -0.39 8.07
N GLU A 1203 16.68 0.13 9.20
CA GLU A 1203 16.02 1.21 9.96
C GLU A 1203 15.64 2.42 9.10
N GLN A 1204 16.33 2.67 7.98
CA GLN A 1204 15.99 3.75 7.05
C GLN A 1204 14.60 3.58 6.41
N GLU A 1205 14.13 2.33 6.29
CA GLU A 1205 12.80 2.01 5.75
C GLU A 1205 11.68 2.24 6.79
N ALA A 1206 12.00 2.40 8.08
CA ALA A 1206 11.00 2.54 9.14
C ALA A 1206 10.03 3.71 8.88
N LEU A 1207 10.57 4.85 8.42
CA LEU A 1207 9.78 6.04 8.15
C LEU A 1207 8.97 5.94 6.85
N ASP A 1208 9.43 5.13 5.88
CA ASP A 1208 8.66 4.82 4.68
C ASP A 1208 7.41 3.97 5.00
N LEU A 1209 7.47 3.13 6.04
CA LEU A 1209 6.34 2.29 6.43
C LEU A 1209 5.16 3.08 7.02
N VAL A 1210 5.40 4.19 7.70
CA VAL A 1210 4.36 4.93 8.45
C VAL A 1210 3.18 5.36 7.55
N PRO A 1211 3.40 6.01 6.39
CA PRO A 1211 2.31 6.35 5.48
C PRO A 1211 1.69 5.14 4.83
N LEU A 1212 2.46 4.10 4.50
CA LEU A 1212 1.94 2.88 3.87
C LEU A 1212 0.95 2.18 4.79
N VAL A 1213 1.34 1.98 6.05
CA VAL A 1213 0.47 1.41 7.09
C VAL A 1213 -0.78 2.26 7.29
N THR A 1214 -0.61 3.59 7.42
CA THR A 1214 -1.74 4.50 7.62
C THR A 1214 -2.71 4.48 6.43
N ASN A 1215 -2.18 4.50 5.20
CA ASN A 1215 -2.97 4.50 3.96
C ASN A 1215 -3.73 3.18 3.78
N VAL A 1216 -3.07 2.03 3.94
CA VAL A 1216 -3.71 0.72 3.76
C VAL A 1216 -4.84 0.51 4.76
N VAL A 1217 -4.66 0.92 6.02
CA VAL A 1217 -5.73 0.85 7.02
C VAL A 1217 -6.87 1.81 6.68
N LEU A 1218 -6.56 3.02 6.21
CA LEU A 1218 -7.58 3.98 5.79
C LEU A 1218 -8.39 3.47 4.58
N GLU A 1219 -7.74 2.97 3.54
CA GLU A 1219 -8.38 2.54 2.30
C GLU A 1219 -9.17 1.24 2.48
N GLU A 1220 -8.60 0.22 3.11
CA GLU A 1220 -9.26 -1.08 3.27
C GLU A 1220 -10.24 -1.08 4.45
N HIS A 1221 -9.87 -0.48 5.58
CA HIS A 1221 -10.64 -0.54 6.83
C HIS A 1221 -11.50 0.69 7.11
N HIS A 1222 -11.27 1.79 6.39
CA HIS A 1222 -11.95 3.07 6.66
C HIS A 1222 -11.79 3.48 8.13
N LEU A 1223 -10.56 3.30 8.63
CA LEU A 1223 -10.12 3.64 9.97
C LEU A 1223 -8.89 4.54 9.87
N ILE A 1224 -8.83 5.53 10.74
CA ILE A 1224 -7.63 6.36 10.89
C ILE A 1224 -6.76 5.70 11.97
N VAL A 1225 -5.52 5.38 11.61
CA VAL A 1225 -4.51 4.94 12.57
C VAL A 1225 -4.07 6.16 13.37
N GLY A 1226 -4.15 6.10 14.70
CA GLY A 1226 -3.71 7.20 15.56
C GLY A 1226 -2.22 7.10 15.93
N VAL A 1227 -1.69 5.88 16.09
CA VAL A 1227 -0.26 5.68 16.39
C VAL A 1227 0.29 4.52 15.56
N VAL A 1228 1.44 4.74 14.91
CA VAL A 1228 2.23 3.69 14.25
C VAL A 1228 3.54 3.52 15.01
N VAL A 1229 3.82 2.32 15.48
CA VAL A 1229 5.04 1.95 16.21
C VAL A 1229 5.82 0.95 15.35
N ILE A 1230 7.04 1.31 14.96
CA ILE A 1230 7.95 0.41 14.23
C ILE A 1230 8.98 -0.13 15.23
N VAL A 1231 9.12 -1.44 15.29
CA VAL A 1231 9.96 -2.16 16.25
C VAL A 1231 10.86 -3.20 15.56
N ASP A 1232 11.86 -3.69 16.26
CA ASP A 1232 12.70 -4.79 15.80
C ASP A 1232 11.92 -6.13 15.71
N PRO A 1233 12.39 -7.09 14.89
CA PRO A 1233 11.80 -8.41 14.82
C PRO A 1233 11.82 -9.16 16.17
N GLY A 1234 10.71 -9.82 16.50
CA GLY A 1234 10.55 -10.59 17.74
C GLY A 1234 10.07 -9.79 18.97
N VAL A 1235 9.79 -8.50 18.82
CA VAL A 1235 9.21 -7.66 19.89
C VAL A 1235 7.72 -7.95 20.11
N ILE A 1236 6.97 -8.31 19.07
CA ILE A 1236 5.57 -8.69 19.19
C ILE A 1236 5.49 -10.07 19.87
N PRO A 1237 4.91 -10.16 21.09
CA PRO A 1237 4.86 -11.42 21.82
C PRO A 1237 3.90 -12.40 21.16
N ILE A 1238 4.40 -13.56 20.73
CA ILE A 1238 3.62 -14.66 20.16
C ILE A 1238 3.73 -15.86 21.10
N ASN A 1239 2.61 -16.45 21.49
CA ASN A 1239 2.63 -17.67 22.31
C ASN A 1239 3.00 -18.89 21.46
N SER A 1240 3.26 -20.03 22.10
CA SER A 1240 3.61 -21.27 21.39
C SER A 1240 2.57 -21.79 20.38
N ARG A 1241 1.28 -21.43 20.56
CA ARG A 1241 0.22 -21.83 19.63
C ARG A 1241 0.23 -20.96 18.37
N GLY A 1242 1.06 -19.90 18.34
CA GLY A 1242 1.19 -18.97 17.24
C GLY A 1242 0.29 -17.75 17.39
N GLU A 1243 -0.35 -17.55 18.56
CA GLU A 1243 -1.31 -16.47 18.79
C GLU A 1243 -0.60 -15.23 19.36
N LYS A 1244 -0.87 -14.06 18.77
CA LYS A 1244 -0.32 -12.76 19.20
C LYS A 1244 -0.92 -12.34 20.55
N GLN A 1245 -0.07 -11.98 21.50
CA GLN A 1245 -0.46 -11.53 22.85
C GLN A 1245 -0.69 -10.01 22.87
N ARG A 1246 -1.74 -9.55 22.19
CA ARG A 1246 -2.00 -8.12 21.92
C ARG A 1246 -2.13 -7.28 23.18
N MET A 1247 -2.74 -7.82 24.23
CA MET A 1247 -2.90 -7.09 25.49
C MET A 1247 -1.59 -6.93 26.23
N HIS A 1248 -0.72 -7.95 26.21
CA HIS A 1248 0.62 -7.83 26.77
C HIS A 1248 1.42 -6.75 26.02
N LEU A 1249 1.36 -6.75 24.68
CA LEU A 1249 1.98 -5.71 23.86
C LEU A 1249 1.44 -4.31 24.17
N ARG A 1250 0.11 -4.19 24.34
CA ARG A 1250 -0.54 -2.94 24.75
C ARG A 1250 -0.04 -2.48 26.10
N ASP A 1251 0.00 -3.35 27.10
CA ASP A 1251 0.40 -2.98 28.45
C ASP A 1251 1.89 -2.60 28.50
N SER A 1252 2.75 -3.27 27.73
CA SER A 1252 4.15 -2.86 27.53
C SER A 1252 4.28 -1.51 26.83
N PHE A 1253 3.42 -1.22 25.84
CA PHE A 1253 3.34 0.11 25.21
C PHE A 1253 2.92 1.18 26.21
N LEU A 1254 1.88 0.94 27.01
CA LEU A 1254 1.38 1.89 28.01
C LEU A 1254 2.37 2.13 29.17
N ALA A 1255 3.18 1.12 29.49
CA ALA A 1255 4.21 1.19 30.51
C ALA A 1255 5.55 1.76 30.03
N ASP A 1256 5.66 2.21 28.77
CA ASP A 1256 6.91 2.70 28.15
C ASP A 1256 8.05 1.66 28.21
N GLN A 1257 7.70 0.38 28.04
CA GLN A 1257 8.64 -0.76 28.07
C GLN A 1257 9.03 -1.27 26.69
N LEU A 1258 8.41 -0.75 25.62
CA LEU A 1258 8.83 -1.03 24.25
C LEU A 1258 10.02 -0.15 23.89
N ASP A 1259 10.99 -0.72 23.17
CA ASP A 1259 12.13 0.00 22.59
C ASP A 1259 11.93 0.13 21.07
N PRO A 1260 11.13 1.12 20.60
CA PRO A 1260 10.78 1.23 19.19
C PRO A 1260 11.89 1.91 18.36
N ILE A 1261 12.07 1.43 17.13
CA ILE A 1261 12.87 2.10 16.10
C ILE A 1261 12.28 3.48 15.81
N TYR A 1262 10.94 3.56 15.68
CA TYR A 1262 10.24 4.83 15.47
C TYR A 1262 8.80 4.77 15.98
N VAL A 1263 8.30 5.92 16.48
CA VAL A 1263 6.89 6.10 16.86
C VAL A 1263 6.34 7.32 16.13
N ALA A 1264 5.29 7.11 15.34
CA ALA A 1264 4.56 8.16 14.66
C ALA A 1264 3.20 8.38 15.34
N TYR A 1265 2.97 9.58 15.83
CA TYR A 1265 1.65 10.02 16.29
C TYR A 1265 0.96 10.73 15.12
N ASN A 1266 -0.08 10.10 14.58
CA ASN A 1266 -0.89 10.67 13.53
C ASN A 1266 -1.87 11.65 14.18
N MET A 1267 -1.70 12.95 13.90
CA MET A 1267 -2.48 14.02 14.54
C MET A 1267 -3.77 14.38 13.81
#